data_AF-A0A2X3W8K8-F1
#
_entry.id   AF-A0A2X3W8K8-F1
#
_cell.length_a   1.000
_cell.length_b   1.000
_cell.length_c   1.000
_cell.angle_alpha   90.00
_cell.angle_beta   90.00
_cell.angle_gamma   90.00
#
_symmetry.space_group_name_H-M   'P 1'
#
loop_
_entity.id
_entity.type
_entity.pdbx_description
1 polymer ?
#
loop_
_entity_poly.entity_id
_entity_poly.type
_entity_poly.pdbx_seq_one_letter_code
_entity_poly.pdbx_strand_id
1 'polypeptide(L)'
;MTKSSIKTYLMIPLSLTLFLASSTVLADEVTSTQSVTESTSESKTSSTSAATEIKTSQSSATTVTSATTEADTGVSEMTQSQTSSQSATSSTASQTSTESLASTSSGLNQSTSSNSALTPRTLRSAVTTSSSQPVTSTSLDSGGIRIQYNGDLTANEKIQFAVWSELDDQNDLRWYTANNLGAAYAEFKNHRTYGKYFVHTYANRNGKMVGLNASSIIVANPQVKTTIQKTSDTSFDVLISNVPETVTNLVVPVWSQKNNQDDIVWYKAVQTGTSSYKVSVDTKNHRSDLGHYEAHIYGYSKVTQSQIGLAASSGFDAVDSRPNALVSIGNYKENSKTFDVNVVGSSATKTITGVSIAVWSEENGQDDLKWYAPQISNNQASAKIDIANHSNTFGNYIIHVYTDYSDSTKVGTNLGTYKFSPYSVSADQTAQGISLKFDSVLSFDKTQIRFAVWSANKDQDDLKWYSADSKGEAIAPYTNHSGYGTYYIHTYQSKDGKMIPLNGKTLTIAQPELKTAISKTGDNTYLLNMTNVPLYISEVLVPVWTDNKGQDDIRWYGATKVGDTAYQVTIQAKNHQFETGHYSVHVYGKSQLEGNRTIGLATTAGFNVTSVKVANPSVQVTNHNPSQGTLDVVVSESADTKAIKTVKVAVWSESNQSNLYWYETSTVVNGKATIAVNQINHKGIVGNYTIHVYTTTQDNQESGYNAGTYRLESKTLQTLPAYFIDISSHNGNITVEEFNRLKQQGIVGVVVKLTEGTSYINPFAKAQIANAQAAGIKVSAYHYSHYTSAGEAQAEAQYFVRAAKNHGLSSATVMVNDMEESKMLSNINSNVQAWQDEMKRLGYGNVIHYTMASWLDIRGGQVSTSQFGIRNFWIAHYVNGYTYLDQASAKAYAYYNNAAAWQYTSVSKKLTNNLDENIDYTGRFTI
;
A
#
# COMPACT_ATOMS: atom_id res chain seq x y z
N MET A 1 -16.46 52.90 26.60
CA MET A 1 -15.19 53.22 25.93
C MET A 1 -14.41 51.91 25.83
N THR A 2 -13.94 51.42 24.68
CA THR A 2 -14.05 51.93 23.30
C THR A 2 -14.06 50.71 22.35
N LYS A 3 -14.85 50.72 21.28
CA LYS A 3 -14.85 49.62 20.28
C LYS A 3 -13.65 49.75 19.34
N SER A 4 -13.05 48.63 18.95
CA SER A 4 -12.28 48.51 17.71
C SER A 4 -12.63 47.19 17.05
N SER A 5 -13.08 47.25 15.79
CA SER A 5 -13.42 46.06 15.00
C SER A 5 -12.30 45.78 14.00
N ILE A 6 -11.72 44.59 14.05
CA ILE A 6 -10.86 44.07 12.97
C ILE A 6 -11.70 43.10 12.15
N LYS A 7 -11.67 43.26 10.82
CA LYS A 7 -12.45 42.43 9.88
C LYS A 7 -11.66 41.18 9.53
N THR A 8 -12.24 40.00 9.77
CA THR A 8 -11.71 38.74 9.23
C THR A 8 -11.94 38.72 7.72
N TYR A 9 -10.86 38.59 6.94
CA TYR A 9 -10.96 38.29 5.50
C TYR A 9 -11.15 36.79 5.32
N LEU A 10 -12.24 36.39 4.64
CA LEU A 10 -12.52 35.01 4.28
C LEU A 10 -11.76 34.64 2.99
N MET A 11 -10.62 33.96 3.11
CA MET A 11 -10.00 33.30 1.95
C MET A 11 -10.73 31.99 1.67
N ILE A 12 -11.30 31.89 0.47
CA ILE A 12 -11.92 30.67 -0.06
C ILE A 12 -10.88 29.97 -0.93
N PRO A 13 -10.40 28.76 -0.59
CA PRO A 13 -9.58 27.97 -1.48
C PRO A 13 -10.47 27.41 -2.62
N LEU A 14 -10.08 27.69 -3.87
CA LEU A 14 -10.81 27.25 -5.05
C LEU A 14 -10.43 25.80 -5.39
N SER A 15 -11.19 24.83 -4.87
CA SER A 15 -10.94 23.41 -5.08
C SER A 15 -11.15 22.99 -6.54
N LEU A 16 -10.12 22.38 -7.14
CA LEU A 16 -10.15 21.85 -8.51
C LEU A 16 -10.75 20.43 -8.51
N THR A 17 -12.01 20.29 -8.93
CA THR A 17 -12.70 18.99 -8.96
C THR A 17 -12.20 18.11 -10.12
N LEU A 18 -11.39 17.09 -9.80
CA LEU A 18 -10.98 16.07 -10.76
C LEU A 18 -11.97 14.89 -10.74
N PHE A 19 -12.67 14.67 -11.86
CA PHE A 19 -13.51 13.47 -12.03
C PHE A 19 -12.63 12.24 -12.30
N LEU A 20 -12.71 11.24 -11.43
CA LEU A 20 -12.26 9.88 -11.70
C LEU A 20 -13.49 8.97 -11.82
N ALA A 21 -13.65 8.33 -12.98
CA ALA A 21 -14.72 7.38 -13.22
C ALA A 21 -14.29 5.97 -12.80
N SER A 22 -15.00 5.38 -11.83
CA SER A 22 -14.76 3.99 -11.41
C SER A 22 -15.33 3.00 -12.43
N SER A 23 -14.48 2.25 -13.10
CA SER A 23 -14.87 1.03 -13.83
C SER A 23 -14.72 -0.19 -12.92
N THR A 24 -15.77 -0.99 -12.81
CA THR A 24 -15.80 -2.19 -11.95
C THR A 24 -15.20 -3.39 -12.67
N VAL A 25 -14.30 -4.10 -12.00
CA VAL A 25 -13.89 -5.47 -12.36
C VAL A 25 -14.34 -6.40 -11.23
N LEU A 26 -15.16 -7.39 -11.57
CA LEU A 26 -15.56 -8.45 -10.66
C LEU A 26 -14.47 -9.54 -10.63
N ALA A 27 -14.20 -10.06 -9.44
CA ALA A 27 -13.42 -11.28 -9.25
C ALA A 27 -14.29 -12.27 -8.47
N ASP A 28 -14.75 -13.33 -9.14
CA ASP A 28 -15.43 -14.45 -8.49
C ASP A 28 -14.41 -15.33 -7.77
N GLU A 29 -14.46 -15.36 -6.43
CA GLU A 29 -13.65 -16.27 -5.62
C GLU A 29 -14.48 -17.51 -5.27
N VAL A 30 -14.42 -18.53 -6.13
CA VAL A 30 -15.18 -19.78 -5.95
C VAL A 30 -14.46 -20.70 -4.96
N THR A 31 -14.85 -20.62 -3.69
CA THR A 31 -14.44 -21.60 -2.67
C THR A 31 -15.10 -22.96 -2.94
N SER A 32 -14.31 -24.03 -3.05
CA SER A 32 -14.82 -25.40 -2.99
C SER A 32 -14.01 -26.22 -1.99
N THR A 33 -14.72 -26.99 -1.18
CA THR A 33 -14.17 -27.97 -0.24
C THR A 33 -14.41 -29.36 -0.80
N GLN A 34 -13.41 -30.25 -0.78
CA GLN A 34 -13.68 -31.66 -0.52
C GLN A 34 -12.48 -32.50 -0.05
N SER A 35 -12.87 -33.65 0.45
CA SER A 35 -12.17 -34.69 1.21
C SER A 35 -11.01 -35.41 0.52
N VAL A 36 -10.18 -36.02 1.37
CA VAL A 36 -9.13 -37.02 1.08
C VAL A 36 -9.68 -38.27 0.38
N THR A 37 -8.90 -38.80 -0.57
CA THR A 37 -8.82 -40.25 -0.85
C THR A 37 -7.42 -40.63 -1.37
N GLU A 38 -7.02 -41.89 -1.19
CA GLU A 38 -5.69 -42.41 -1.53
C GLU A 38 -5.61 -42.91 -2.99
N SER A 39 -4.40 -42.88 -3.61
CA SER A 39 -3.82 -44.05 -4.29
C SER A 39 -2.39 -43.82 -4.81
N THR A 40 -1.65 -44.93 -4.91
CA THR A 40 -0.20 -45.08 -5.12
C THR A 40 0.28 -45.09 -6.58
N SER A 41 1.42 -44.44 -6.85
CA SER A 41 2.54 -44.91 -7.71
C SER A 41 3.71 -43.90 -7.59
N GLU A 42 4.94 -44.28 -7.24
CA GLU A 42 5.99 -44.92 -8.08
C GLU A 42 6.26 -44.19 -9.42
N SER A 43 7.49 -43.75 -9.76
CA SER A 43 8.82 -44.07 -9.18
C SER A 43 9.92 -43.00 -9.40
N LYS A 44 11.07 -43.22 -8.76
CA LYS A 44 12.49 -42.86 -9.05
C LYS A 44 12.77 -41.98 -10.31
N THR A 45 13.77 -41.09 -10.33
CA THR A 45 15.19 -41.36 -9.95
C THR A 45 16.04 -40.11 -9.65
N SER A 46 17.05 -40.32 -8.80
CA SER A 46 18.14 -39.44 -8.32
C SER A 46 19.17 -38.93 -9.35
N SER A 47 19.64 -37.68 -9.17
CA SER A 47 21.07 -37.20 -9.20
C SER A 47 21.09 -35.66 -9.04
N THR A 48 21.71 -34.95 -8.09
CA THR A 48 22.96 -35.01 -7.30
C THR A 48 24.20 -34.36 -7.98
N SER A 49 24.69 -33.31 -7.31
CA SER A 49 26.09 -32.81 -7.18
C SER A 49 26.89 -32.17 -8.35
N ALA A 50 27.31 -30.93 -8.03
CA ALA A 50 28.70 -30.42 -8.08
C ALA A 50 29.25 -29.70 -9.33
N ALA A 51 30.15 -28.76 -9.04
CA ALA A 51 30.97 -28.00 -9.99
C ALA A 51 32.41 -28.56 -10.03
N THR A 52 33.25 -28.05 -10.94
CA THR A 52 34.68 -27.75 -10.71
C THR A 52 35.18 -26.77 -11.79
N GLU A 53 36.22 -25.99 -11.49
CA GLU A 53 36.90 -25.06 -12.39
C GLU A 53 37.80 -25.78 -13.44
N ILE A 54 38.49 -25.03 -14.32
CA ILE A 54 39.97 -24.87 -14.30
C ILE A 54 40.47 -24.10 -15.55
N LYS A 55 41.17 -22.97 -15.32
CA LYS A 55 42.44 -22.42 -15.89
C LYS A 55 42.82 -22.67 -17.39
N THR A 56 43.80 -21.99 -18.04
CA THR A 56 45.02 -21.29 -17.59
C THR A 56 45.62 -20.38 -18.69
N SER A 57 46.52 -19.44 -18.32
CA SER A 57 47.66 -18.87 -19.11
C SER A 57 47.36 -18.03 -20.38
N GLN A 58 48.18 -17.05 -20.81
CA GLN A 58 49.44 -16.39 -20.36
C GLN A 58 49.47 -14.96 -21.01
N SER A 59 49.99 -13.88 -20.42
CA SER A 59 51.41 -13.41 -20.42
C SER A 59 52.10 -13.46 -21.80
N SER A 60 52.75 -12.45 -22.41
CA SER A 60 52.94 -10.98 -22.21
C SER A 60 53.35 -10.38 -23.61
N ALA A 61 53.91 -9.18 -23.88
CA ALA A 61 54.54 -8.12 -23.08
C ALA A 61 54.64 -6.73 -23.81
N THR A 62 55.20 -5.77 -23.06
CA THR A 62 55.89 -4.48 -23.36
C THR A 62 56.83 -4.50 -24.61
N THR A 63 57.27 -3.41 -25.30
CA THR A 63 57.71 -2.05 -24.85
C THR A 63 57.97 -1.02 -26.00
N VAL A 64 58.10 0.29 -25.65
CA VAL A 64 58.87 1.45 -26.24
C VAL A 64 58.58 2.13 -27.62
N THR A 65 58.37 3.47 -27.55
CA THR A 65 58.88 4.63 -28.37
C THR A 65 58.89 4.66 -29.91
N SER A 66 59.09 5.80 -30.61
CA SER A 66 58.77 7.25 -30.48
C SER A 66 59.54 8.03 -31.57
N ALA A 67 58.98 9.13 -32.10
CA ALA A 67 59.69 10.19 -32.86
C ALA A 67 60.31 9.77 -34.23
N THR A 68 60.59 10.63 -35.23
CA THR A 68 60.25 12.04 -35.57
C THR A 68 60.62 12.31 -37.05
N THR A 69 60.02 13.34 -37.69
CA THR A 69 60.59 14.17 -38.82
C THR A 69 60.99 13.48 -40.16
N GLU A 70 60.94 14.07 -41.36
CA GLU A 70 60.39 15.34 -41.90
C GLU A 70 60.35 15.29 -43.46
N ALA A 71 59.74 16.32 -44.09
CA ALA A 71 59.99 16.80 -45.48
C ALA A 71 59.61 15.90 -46.70
N ASP A 72 59.27 16.42 -47.89
CA ASP A 72 58.74 17.74 -48.32
C ASP A 72 58.21 17.64 -49.80
N THR A 73 57.58 18.70 -50.31
CA THR A 73 57.10 18.99 -51.69
C THR A 73 55.79 18.29 -52.11
N GLY A 74 54.80 18.93 -52.77
CA GLY A 74 54.62 20.35 -53.17
C GLY A 74 53.80 20.46 -54.49
N VAL A 75 53.05 21.52 -54.84
CA VAL A 75 52.65 22.80 -54.22
C VAL A 75 51.37 23.32 -54.94
N SER A 76 50.70 24.37 -54.40
CA SER A 76 49.76 25.31 -55.08
C SER A 76 48.28 24.87 -55.24
N GLU A 77 47.26 25.72 -55.14
CA GLU A 77 47.14 27.19 -54.83
C GLU A 77 46.24 27.39 -53.57
N MET A 78 46.49 28.32 -52.64
CA MET A 78 46.27 29.80 -52.66
C MET A 78 44.78 30.23 -52.83
N THR A 79 44.17 31.14 -52.05
CA THR A 79 44.70 32.17 -51.12
C THR A 79 43.65 32.63 -50.06
N GLN A 80 44.04 32.74 -48.77
CA GLN A 80 43.71 33.74 -47.69
C GLN A 80 42.31 34.40 -47.52
N SER A 81 41.91 35.00 -46.38
CA SER A 81 42.26 34.93 -44.92
C SER A 81 41.38 35.90 -44.09
N GLN A 82 41.08 35.57 -42.82
CA GLN A 82 41.06 36.45 -41.61
C GLN A 82 40.20 37.77 -41.58
N THR A 83 39.78 38.39 -40.45
CA THR A 83 39.85 38.06 -39.00
C THR A 83 38.63 38.63 -38.24
N SER A 84 38.51 38.26 -36.96
CA SER A 84 37.65 38.85 -35.92
C SER A 84 37.92 40.33 -35.57
N SER A 85 36.93 41.03 -34.99
CA SER A 85 37.06 41.77 -33.70
C SER A 85 35.71 42.32 -33.18
N GLN A 86 35.72 43.03 -32.05
CA GLN A 86 34.55 43.33 -31.19
C GLN A 86 34.03 44.78 -31.25
N SER A 87 32.91 44.99 -30.54
CA SER A 87 32.49 46.22 -29.84
C SER A 87 31.75 47.29 -30.64
N ALA A 88 30.94 48.07 -29.91
CA ALA A 88 29.90 48.93 -30.44
C ALA A 88 30.11 50.41 -30.10
N THR A 89 29.55 51.30 -30.92
CA THR A 89 28.88 52.55 -30.47
C THR A 89 28.01 53.11 -31.61
N SER A 90 27.16 54.09 -31.30
CA SER A 90 26.02 54.51 -32.12
C SER A 90 26.15 55.91 -32.74
N SER A 91 25.47 56.13 -33.87
CA SER A 91 24.97 57.46 -34.30
C SER A 91 23.76 57.29 -35.22
N THR A 92 22.96 58.35 -35.41
CA THR A 92 21.51 58.25 -35.72
C THR A 92 21.04 59.18 -36.84
N ALA A 93 20.23 58.66 -37.78
CA ALA A 93 19.10 59.33 -38.49
C ALA A 93 18.58 58.43 -39.64
N SER A 94 17.29 58.33 -40.00
CA SER A 94 16.02 58.78 -39.38
C SER A 94 14.81 58.13 -40.10
N GLN A 95 13.61 58.18 -39.49
CA GLN A 95 12.26 58.01 -40.11
C GLN A 95 11.83 56.59 -40.62
N THR A 96 10.62 56.05 -40.32
CA THR A 96 9.54 56.44 -39.37
C THR A 96 8.58 55.26 -39.04
N SER A 97 8.05 55.19 -37.80
CA SER A 97 6.68 54.74 -37.35
C SER A 97 5.97 53.49 -37.93
N THR A 98 5.20 52.66 -37.21
CA THR A 98 4.82 52.47 -35.77
C THR A 98 4.13 51.09 -35.71
N GLU A 99 4.51 50.13 -34.85
CA GLU A 99 4.10 49.94 -33.43
C GLU A 99 2.60 49.67 -33.15
N SER A 100 2.32 48.63 -32.36
CA SER A 100 1.11 48.48 -31.54
C SER A 100 1.31 47.46 -30.40
N LEU A 101 0.84 47.75 -29.18
CA LEU A 101 0.52 46.78 -28.10
C LEU A 101 -0.09 47.47 -26.84
N ALA A 102 -0.63 46.66 -25.92
CA ALA A 102 -0.95 46.95 -24.50
C ALA A 102 -2.17 47.86 -24.11
N SER A 103 -3.37 47.27 -24.11
CA SER A 103 -4.35 47.17 -22.99
C SER A 103 -4.55 48.30 -21.94
N THR A 104 -5.82 48.65 -21.61
CA THR A 104 -6.52 48.18 -20.35
C THR A 104 -7.99 48.64 -20.16
N SER A 105 -8.80 47.72 -19.57
CA SER A 105 -9.92 47.90 -18.59
C SER A 105 -11.22 48.71 -18.87
N SER A 106 -12.35 48.09 -18.48
CA SER A 106 -13.68 48.64 -18.08
C SER A 106 -14.55 49.37 -19.14
N GLY A 107 -15.90 49.27 -19.15
CA GLY A 107 -16.82 48.31 -18.51
C GLY A 107 -18.06 48.93 -17.84
N LEU A 108 -19.29 48.63 -18.31
CA LEU A 108 -20.56 48.72 -17.56
C LEU A 108 -21.77 48.11 -18.32
N ASN A 109 -22.87 47.84 -17.59
CA ASN A 109 -24.12 47.22 -18.07
C ASN A 109 -25.05 48.18 -18.84
N GLN A 110 -25.85 47.65 -19.79
CA GLN A 110 -27.31 47.49 -19.56
C GLN A 110 -28.01 46.58 -20.59
N SER A 111 -29.29 46.26 -20.31
CA SER A 111 -30.04 45.12 -20.83
C SER A 111 -31.37 45.49 -21.50
N THR A 112 -31.67 44.85 -22.63
CA THR A 112 -33.03 44.64 -23.20
C THR A 112 -32.91 43.52 -24.25
N SER A 113 -33.55 42.35 -24.18
CA SER A 113 -34.97 41.96 -24.02
C SER A 113 -35.69 41.69 -25.36
N SER A 114 -36.04 40.40 -25.54
CA SER A 114 -37.23 39.87 -26.25
C SER A 114 -37.44 40.07 -27.77
N ASN A 115 -37.44 38.91 -28.45
CA ASN A 115 -38.56 38.35 -29.23
C ASN A 115 -38.64 38.44 -30.77
N SER A 116 -38.98 37.25 -31.28
CA SER A 116 -39.86 36.94 -32.41
C SER A 116 -39.36 37.13 -33.84
N ALA A 117 -39.30 35.98 -34.52
CA ALA A 117 -39.35 35.90 -35.97
C ALA A 117 -40.68 36.45 -36.51
N LEU A 118 -40.64 37.03 -37.71
CA LEU A 118 -41.35 36.51 -38.88
C LEU A 118 -40.82 37.14 -40.17
N THR A 119 -41.08 36.51 -41.32
CA THR A 119 -40.44 36.84 -42.62
C THR A 119 -40.98 38.11 -43.28
N PRO A 120 -40.11 39.04 -43.73
CA PRO A 120 -40.47 40.08 -44.68
C PRO A 120 -40.13 39.66 -46.12
N ARG A 121 -41.14 39.09 -46.80
CA ARG A 121 -41.48 39.31 -48.22
C ARG A 121 -40.55 40.30 -48.96
N THR A 122 -39.62 39.80 -49.77
CA THR A 122 -38.90 40.64 -50.75
C THR A 122 -39.88 41.20 -51.78
N LEU A 123 -39.70 42.48 -52.14
CA LEU A 123 -40.62 43.20 -53.01
C LEU A 123 -40.49 42.79 -54.49
N ARG A 124 -41.59 42.90 -55.22
CA ARG A 124 -41.59 42.76 -56.69
C ARG A 124 -40.83 43.92 -57.33
N SER A 125 -39.71 43.62 -57.98
CA SER A 125 -39.21 44.40 -59.12
C SER A 125 -39.12 43.48 -60.32
N ALA A 126 -40.25 43.34 -61.04
CA ALA A 126 -40.29 42.62 -62.30
C ALA A 126 -39.71 43.49 -63.42
N VAL A 127 -38.37 43.57 -63.47
CA VAL A 127 -37.66 44.10 -64.63
C VAL A 127 -37.61 42.98 -65.67
N THR A 128 -38.60 42.94 -66.56
CA THR A 128 -38.63 42.02 -67.69
C THR A 128 -37.65 42.49 -68.78
N THR A 129 -36.35 42.42 -68.52
CA THR A 129 -35.35 42.44 -69.58
C THR A 129 -35.47 41.13 -70.35
N SER A 130 -36.02 41.20 -71.56
CA SER A 130 -35.92 40.14 -72.55
C SER A 130 -34.45 39.97 -72.96
N SER A 131 -33.71 39.11 -72.28
CA SER A 131 -32.39 38.69 -72.73
C SER A 131 -32.57 37.96 -74.06
N SER A 132 -32.11 38.56 -75.16
CA SER A 132 -31.92 37.84 -76.40
C SER A 132 -31.00 36.65 -76.14
N GLN A 133 -31.43 35.46 -76.54
CA GLN A 133 -30.54 34.30 -76.58
C GLN A 133 -29.32 34.68 -77.44
N PRO A 134 -28.08 34.42 -77.00
CA PRO A 134 -26.92 34.69 -77.84
C PRO A 134 -27.04 33.85 -79.11
N VAL A 135 -26.67 34.43 -80.26
CA VAL A 135 -26.80 33.79 -81.59
C VAL A 135 -26.19 32.39 -81.60
N THR A 136 -25.16 32.16 -80.80
CA THR A 136 -24.72 30.82 -80.39
C THR A 136 -24.46 30.79 -78.88
N SER A 137 -24.99 29.76 -78.22
CA SER A 137 -24.68 29.43 -76.82
C SER A 137 -23.76 28.21 -76.76
N THR A 138 -22.92 28.17 -75.73
CA THR A 138 -21.96 27.09 -75.49
C THR A 138 -22.02 26.65 -74.03
N SER A 139 -21.80 25.36 -73.79
CA SER A 139 -21.70 24.79 -72.44
C SER A 139 -20.76 23.58 -72.43
N LEU A 140 -20.27 23.20 -71.25
CA LEU A 140 -19.38 22.05 -71.09
C LEU A 140 -20.15 20.87 -70.49
N ASP A 141 -19.77 19.66 -70.88
CA ASP A 141 -19.99 18.45 -70.11
C ASP A 141 -18.68 17.68 -69.91
N SER A 142 -18.73 16.45 -69.41
CA SER A 142 -17.53 15.67 -69.13
C SER A 142 -16.82 15.06 -70.34
N GLY A 143 -17.29 15.30 -71.57
CA GLY A 143 -16.66 14.83 -72.82
C GLY A 143 -16.35 15.92 -73.85
N GLY A 144 -16.98 17.09 -73.79
CA GLY A 144 -16.75 18.14 -74.78
C GLY A 144 -17.54 19.44 -74.57
N ILE A 145 -17.43 20.31 -75.57
CA ILE A 145 -18.18 21.56 -75.68
C ILE A 145 -19.47 21.28 -76.45
N ARG A 146 -20.62 21.49 -75.82
CA ARG A 146 -21.92 21.58 -76.48
C ARG A 146 -22.07 22.96 -77.09
N ILE A 147 -22.53 23.03 -78.34
CA ILE A 147 -22.68 24.27 -79.10
C ILE A 147 -24.09 24.28 -79.68
N GLN A 148 -24.83 25.37 -79.48
CA GLN A 148 -26.21 25.52 -79.94
C GLN A 148 -26.38 26.86 -80.64
N TYR A 149 -26.77 26.84 -81.92
CA TYR A 149 -27.24 28.02 -82.61
C TYR A 149 -28.70 28.31 -82.23
N ASN A 150 -29.01 29.56 -81.87
CA ASN A 150 -30.32 29.96 -81.33
C ASN A 150 -31.12 30.89 -82.27
N GLY A 151 -30.64 31.10 -83.50
CA GLY A 151 -31.37 31.84 -84.54
C GLY A 151 -32.24 30.93 -85.41
N ASP A 152 -33.04 31.53 -86.29
CA ASP A 152 -33.90 30.78 -87.22
C ASP A 152 -33.07 29.94 -88.22
N LEU A 153 -33.58 28.73 -88.51
CA LEU A 153 -33.01 27.81 -89.49
C LEU A 153 -33.82 27.89 -90.80
N THR A 154 -33.28 28.61 -91.78
CA THR A 154 -33.86 28.74 -93.12
C THR A 154 -33.59 27.52 -94.00
N ALA A 155 -34.56 27.16 -94.85
CA ALA A 155 -34.43 26.02 -95.75
C ALA A 155 -33.25 26.20 -96.72
N ASN A 156 -32.45 25.14 -96.87
CA ASN A 156 -31.19 25.06 -97.64
C ASN A 156 -29.95 25.75 -97.03
N GLU A 157 -30.04 26.33 -95.83
CA GLU A 157 -28.85 26.78 -95.09
C GLU A 157 -28.31 25.69 -94.15
N LYS A 158 -26.98 25.60 -94.00
CA LYS A 158 -26.33 24.75 -92.99
C LYS A 158 -25.52 25.61 -92.04
N ILE A 159 -25.80 25.53 -90.75
CA ILE A 159 -24.98 26.18 -89.72
C ILE A 159 -23.73 25.34 -89.47
N GLN A 160 -22.56 25.99 -89.41
CA GLN A 160 -21.29 25.35 -89.09
C GLN A 160 -20.49 26.21 -88.11
N PHE A 161 -19.81 25.55 -87.18
CA PHE A 161 -18.99 26.15 -86.14
C PHE A 161 -17.53 25.85 -86.41
N ALA A 162 -16.69 26.88 -86.55
CA ALA A 162 -15.24 26.74 -86.44
C ALA A 162 -14.88 26.82 -84.95
N VAL A 163 -14.21 25.79 -84.44
CA VAL A 163 -13.78 25.68 -83.04
C VAL A 163 -12.29 25.43 -82.99
N TRP A 164 -11.57 26.21 -82.19
CA TRP A 164 -10.12 26.08 -81.95
C TRP A 164 -9.76 26.63 -80.56
N SER A 165 -8.58 26.29 -80.06
CA SER A 165 -8.08 26.75 -78.76
C SER A 165 -7.23 28.02 -78.89
N GLU A 166 -7.22 28.84 -77.84
CA GLU A 166 -6.34 30.02 -77.77
C GLU A 166 -4.86 29.65 -77.59
N LEU A 167 -4.57 28.41 -77.19
CA LEU A 167 -3.21 27.92 -76.95
C LEU A 167 -2.52 27.44 -78.24
N ASP A 168 -3.25 26.72 -79.09
CA ASP A 168 -2.74 26.22 -80.38
C ASP A 168 -3.02 27.18 -81.55
N ASP A 169 -3.76 28.28 -81.32
CA ASP A 169 -4.38 29.12 -82.35
C ASP A 169 -5.15 28.24 -83.37
N GLN A 170 -5.25 28.62 -84.65
CA GLN A 170 -6.01 27.85 -85.64
C GLN A 170 -5.38 26.50 -86.03
N ASN A 171 -4.30 26.05 -85.37
CA ASN A 171 -3.67 24.75 -85.67
C ASN A 171 -4.52 23.55 -85.22
N ASP A 172 -5.37 23.70 -84.18
CA ASP A 172 -6.35 22.68 -83.78
C ASP A 172 -7.76 22.94 -84.35
N LEU A 173 -7.90 23.88 -85.29
CA LEU A 173 -9.20 24.31 -85.81
C LEU A 173 -9.96 23.19 -86.51
N ARG A 174 -11.20 22.98 -86.06
CA ARG A 174 -12.12 21.99 -86.63
C ARG A 174 -13.49 22.60 -86.91
N TRP A 175 -14.07 22.15 -88.01
CA TRP A 175 -15.42 22.53 -88.44
C TRP A 175 -16.44 21.49 -87.99
N TYR A 176 -17.36 21.92 -87.14
CA TYR A 176 -18.49 21.12 -86.65
C TYR A 176 -19.77 21.59 -87.33
N THR A 177 -20.41 20.73 -88.11
CA THR A 177 -21.69 21.04 -88.76
C THR A 177 -22.83 20.81 -87.78
N ALA A 178 -23.73 21.78 -87.65
CA ALA A 178 -24.92 21.64 -86.81
C ALA A 178 -25.87 20.56 -87.34
N ASN A 179 -26.56 19.88 -86.43
CA ASN A 179 -27.70 19.04 -86.78
C ASN A 179 -28.92 19.90 -87.18
N ASN A 180 -30.00 19.23 -87.56
CA ASN A 180 -31.29 19.83 -87.92
C ASN A 180 -32.07 20.49 -86.75
N LEU A 181 -31.46 20.61 -85.57
CA LEU A 181 -31.93 21.40 -84.42
C LEU A 181 -30.94 22.53 -84.05
N GLY A 182 -29.92 22.80 -84.88
CA GLY A 182 -28.92 23.85 -84.62
C GLY A 182 -27.80 23.46 -83.65
N ALA A 183 -27.76 22.20 -83.19
CA ALA A 183 -26.81 21.73 -82.18
C ALA A 183 -25.58 21.03 -82.79
N ALA A 184 -24.42 21.20 -82.16
CA ALA A 184 -23.19 20.46 -82.42
C ALA A 184 -22.45 20.14 -81.12
N TYR A 185 -21.46 19.24 -81.20
CA TYR A 185 -20.65 18.81 -80.05
C TYR A 185 -19.18 18.68 -80.46
N ALA A 186 -18.31 19.45 -79.82
CA ALA A 186 -16.87 19.40 -80.02
C ALA A 186 -16.22 18.62 -78.87
N GLU A 187 -15.94 17.34 -79.11
CA GLU A 187 -15.28 16.45 -78.14
C GLU A 187 -13.86 16.95 -77.80
N PHE A 188 -13.50 16.98 -76.51
CA PHE A 188 -12.18 17.47 -76.10
C PHE A 188 -11.02 16.67 -76.72
N LYS A 189 -11.22 15.37 -77.01
CA LYS A 189 -10.23 14.48 -77.64
C LYS A 189 -9.65 15.00 -78.97
N ASN A 190 -10.38 15.91 -79.63
CA ASN A 190 -10.06 16.50 -80.92
C ASN A 190 -9.12 17.72 -80.81
N HIS A 191 -9.07 18.36 -79.64
CA HIS A 191 -8.40 19.65 -79.39
C HIS A 191 -7.34 19.54 -78.27
N ARG A 192 -7.65 18.80 -77.21
CA ARG A 192 -6.74 18.32 -76.16
C ARG A 192 -6.11 19.36 -75.22
N THR A 193 -6.44 20.63 -75.35
CA THR A 193 -5.91 21.70 -74.49
C THR A 193 -6.90 22.15 -73.41
N TYR A 194 -6.36 22.63 -72.29
CA TYR A 194 -7.11 23.45 -71.32
C TYR A 194 -6.89 24.93 -71.66
N GLY A 195 -7.85 25.78 -71.29
CA GLY A 195 -7.81 27.22 -71.58
C GLY A 195 -9.05 27.72 -72.29
N LYS A 196 -8.92 28.84 -73.00
CA LYS A 196 -10.02 29.45 -73.77
C LYS A 196 -10.13 28.82 -75.15
N TYR A 197 -11.35 28.62 -75.60
CA TYR A 197 -11.73 28.10 -76.91
C TYR A 197 -12.56 29.15 -77.63
N PHE A 198 -12.23 29.42 -78.90
CA PHE A 198 -13.04 30.26 -79.77
C PHE A 198 -14.07 29.39 -80.52
N VAL A 199 -15.28 29.93 -80.66
CA VAL A 199 -16.38 29.29 -81.39
C VAL A 199 -16.99 30.35 -82.32
N HIS A 200 -16.62 30.29 -83.59
CA HIS A 200 -17.12 31.18 -84.65
C HIS A 200 -18.19 30.46 -85.46
N THR A 201 -19.34 31.10 -85.64
CA THR A 201 -20.54 30.50 -86.22
C THR A 201 -20.84 31.09 -87.58
N TYR A 202 -21.10 30.22 -88.56
CA TYR A 202 -21.31 30.59 -89.96
C TYR A 202 -22.56 29.91 -90.53
N ALA A 203 -23.30 30.63 -91.39
CA ALA A 203 -24.24 30.02 -92.32
C ALA A 203 -23.50 29.67 -93.63
N ASN A 204 -23.55 28.41 -94.03
CA ASN A 204 -23.12 27.97 -95.35
C ASN A 204 -24.29 28.10 -96.34
N ARG A 205 -24.19 29.09 -97.24
CA ARG A 205 -25.18 29.42 -98.27
C ARG A 205 -24.61 29.06 -99.63
N ASN A 206 -25.01 27.91 -100.17
CA ASN A 206 -24.53 27.37 -101.45
C ASN A 206 -22.99 27.37 -101.60
N GLY A 207 -22.28 26.95 -100.55
CA GLY A 207 -20.81 26.90 -100.52
C GLY A 207 -20.12 28.19 -100.06
N LYS A 208 -20.84 29.31 -99.92
CA LYS A 208 -20.31 30.55 -99.35
C LYS A 208 -20.58 30.62 -97.85
N MET A 209 -19.50 30.73 -97.07
CA MET A 209 -19.56 30.92 -95.62
C MET A 209 -19.88 32.38 -95.27
N VAL A 210 -20.95 32.60 -94.51
CA VAL A 210 -21.35 33.92 -93.99
C VAL A 210 -21.25 33.88 -92.47
N GLY A 211 -20.35 34.67 -91.88
CA GLY A 211 -20.19 34.75 -90.43
C GLY A 211 -21.41 35.38 -89.77
N LEU A 212 -21.92 34.73 -88.71
CA LEU A 212 -23.11 35.14 -87.96
C LEU A 212 -22.74 35.71 -86.59
N ASN A 213 -21.81 35.06 -85.88
CA ASN A 213 -21.38 35.45 -84.54
C ASN A 213 -20.02 34.81 -84.18
N ALA A 214 -19.29 35.45 -83.28
CA ALA A 214 -18.12 34.89 -82.61
C ALA A 214 -18.38 34.86 -81.09
N SER A 215 -17.95 33.76 -80.45
CA SER A 215 -18.08 33.52 -79.01
C SER A 215 -16.84 32.78 -78.49
N SER A 216 -16.68 32.68 -77.18
CA SER A 216 -15.63 31.85 -76.57
C SER A 216 -16.06 31.24 -75.24
N ILE A 217 -15.54 30.06 -74.92
CA ILE A 217 -15.78 29.35 -73.66
C ILE A 217 -14.43 28.95 -73.03
N ILE A 218 -14.37 28.84 -71.70
CA ILE A 218 -13.13 28.47 -70.98
C ILE A 218 -13.27 27.05 -70.43
N VAL A 219 -12.43 26.15 -70.93
CA VAL A 219 -12.23 24.80 -70.39
C VAL A 219 -11.17 24.92 -69.30
N ALA A 220 -11.61 25.18 -68.07
CA ALA A 220 -10.71 25.42 -66.94
C ALA A 220 -9.87 24.19 -66.58
N ASN A 221 -8.58 24.41 -66.27
CA ASN A 221 -7.71 23.40 -65.68
C ASN A 221 -8.31 22.93 -64.33
N PRO A 222 -8.39 21.62 -64.02
CA PRO A 222 -8.87 21.14 -62.72
C PRO A 222 -8.11 21.76 -61.55
N GLN A 223 -8.85 22.13 -60.50
CA GLN A 223 -8.31 22.71 -59.26
C GLN A 223 -8.91 21.94 -58.08
N VAL A 224 -8.27 20.82 -57.72
CA VAL A 224 -8.71 19.97 -56.60
C VAL A 224 -8.29 20.58 -55.26
N LYS A 225 -8.99 20.24 -54.18
CA LYS A 225 -8.62 20.58 -52.81
C LYS A 225 -8.24 19.32 -52.04
N THR A 226 -7.08 19.35 -51.40
CA THR A 226 -6.51 18.26 -50.62
C THR A 226 -6.49 18.59 -49.13
N THR A 227 -6.78 17.60 -48.29
CA THR A 227 -6.66 17.71 -46.83
C THR A 227 -6.14 16.40 -46.27
N ILE A 228 -5.15 16.45 -45.38
CA ILE A 228 -4.69 15.28 -44.62
C ILE A 228 -5.44 15.22 -43.29
N GLN A 229 -6.01 14.05 -42.97
CA GLN A 229 -6.64 13.78 -41.68
C GLN A 229 -5.89 12.64 -40.98
N LYS A 230 -5.21 12.94 -39.88
CA LYS A 230 -4.61 11.92 -38.99
C LYS A 230 -5.71 10.99 -38.46
N THR A 231 -5.53 9.67 -38.57
CA THR A 231 -6.47 8.67 -38.06
C THR A 231 -5.87 7.84 -36.91
N SER A 232 -4.54 7.71 -36.86
CA SER A 232 -3.77 7.26 -35.68
C SER A 232 -2.33 7.79 -35.76
N ASP A 233 -1.45 7.45 -34.82
CA ASP A 233 -0.01 7.77 -34.94
C ASP A 233 0.68 7.05 -36.11
N THR A 234 0.09 5.96 -36.64
CA THR A 234 0.62 5.18 -37.77
C THR A 234 -0.31 5.18 -38.99
N SER A 235 -1.30 6.08 -39.07
CA SER A 235 -2.24 6.12 -40.20
C SER A 235 -2.88 7.48 -40.43
N PHE A 236 -3.19 7.79 -41.70
CA PHE A 236 -3.85 9.01 -42.11
C PHE A 236 -4.70 8.82 -43.37
N ASP A 237 -5.72 9.65 -43.53
CA ASP A 237 -6.52 9.74 -44.74
C ASP A 237 -6.09 10.95 -45.58
N VAL A 238 -5.85 10.73 -46.87
CA VAL A 238 -5.74 11.78 -47.90
C VAL A 238 -7.14 12.02 -48.46
N LEU A 239 -7.75 13.14 -48.08
CA LEU A 239 -9.05 13.58 -48.56
C LEU A 239 -8.87 14.49 -49.78
N ILE A 240 -9.58 14.20 -50.87
CA ILE A 240 -9.52 14.95 -52.13
C ILE A 240 -10.94 15.37 -52.49
N SER A 241 -11.14 16.65 -52.80
CA SER A 241 -12.45 17.23 -53.13
C SER A 241 -12.36 18.23 -54.27
N ASN A 242 -13.50 18.68 -54.78
CA ASN A 242 -13.60 19.53 -55.97
C ASN A 242 -12.99 18.89 -57.24
N VAL A 243 -13.10 17.56 -57.37
CA VAL A 243 -12.67 16.83 -58.56
C VAL A 243 -13.75 16.96 -59.65
N PRO A 244 -13.46 17.56 -60.82
CA PRO A 244 -14.44 17.69 -61.89
C PRO A 244 -14.59 16.40 -62.69
N GLU A 245 -15.75 16.17 -63.30
CA GLU A 245 -16.06 14.97 -64.08
C GLU A 245 -15.15 14.73 -65.31
N THR A 246 -14.39 15.75 -65.73
CA THR A 246 -13.36 15.66 -66.77
C THR A 246 -12.11 14.91 -66.32
N VAL A 247 -11.99 14.58 -65.03
CA VAL A 247 -10.88 13.82 -64.44
C VAL A 247 -11.39 12.48 -63.90
N THR A 248 -10.66 11.39 -64.18
CA THR A 248 -10.95 10.03 -63.70
C THR A 248 -9.68 9.33 -63.22
N ASN A 249 -9.79 8.10 -62.70
CA ASN A 249 -8.65 7.24 -62.34
C ASN A 249 -7.63 7.93 -61.41
N LEU A 250 -8.10 8.54 -60.32
CA LEU A 250 -7.24 9.24 -59.37
C LEU A 250 -6.29 8.26 -58.67
N VAL A 251 -5.00 8.61 -58.65
CA VAL A 251 -3.94 7.87 -57.97
C VAL A 251 -3.09 8.81 -57.12
N VAL A 252 -2.65 8.31 -55.97
CA VAL A 252 -1.91 9.05 -54.96
C VAL A 252 -0.64 8.26 -54.61
N PRO A 253 0.52 8.58 -55.21
CA PRO A 253 1.80 8.19 -54.66
C PRO A 253 2.01 8.85 -53.29
N VAL A 254 2.46 8.04 -52.34
CA VAL A 254 2.81 8.43 -50.97
C VAL A 254 4.18 7.84 -50.65
N TRP A 255 5.03 8.58 -49.94
CA TRP A 255 6.36 8.16 -49.51
C TRP A 255 6.77 8.93 -48.24
N SER A 256 7.69 8.40 -47.45
CA SER A 256 8.35 9.19 -46.38
C SER A 256 9.57 9.91 -46.94
N GLN A 257 9.85 11.13 -46.46
CA GLN A 257 11.04 11.88 -46.90
C GLN A 257 12.36 11.21 -46.47
N LYS A 258 12.30 10.23 -45.56
CA LYS A 258 13.46 9.50 -45.05
C LYS A 258 14.05 8.62 -46.16
N ASN A 259 15.28 8.92 -46.57
CA ASN A 259 15.93 8.35 -47.77
C ASN A 259 15.26 8.74 -49.11
N ASN A 260 14.56 9.89 -49.15
CA ASN A 260 13.91 10.52 -50.30
C ASN A 260 12.56 9.91 -50.74
N GLN A 261 12.56 8.76 -51.44
CA GLN A 261 11.37 8.14 -52.05
C GLN A 261 11.48 6.60 -52.17
N ASP A 262 12.34 5.97 -51.37
CA ASP A 262 12.64 4.53 -51.53
C ASP A 262 11.57 3.59 -50.93
N ASP A 263 10.52 4.16 -50.32
CA ASP A 263 9.34 3.50 -49.76
C ASP A 263 8.03 3.88 -50.50
N ILE A 264 8.13 4.43 -51.72
CA ILE A 264 6.97 4.98 -52.45
C ILE A 264 5.91 3.93 -52.82
N VAL A 265 4.67 4.15 -52.39
CA VAL A 265 3.50 3.30 -52.70
C VAL A 265 2.43 4.11 -53.44
N TRP A 266 1.92 3.55 -54.54
CA TRP A 266 0.88 4.16 -55.37
C TRP A 266 -0.51 3.65 -55.00
N TYR A 267 -1.28 4.49 -54.31
CA TYR A 267 -2.66 4.17 -53.92
C TYR A 267 -3.66 4.59 -55.01
N LYS A 268 -4.72 3.79 -55.19
CA LYS A 268 -5.89 4.17 -55.99
C LYS A 268 -6.91 4.86 -55.09
N ALA A 269 -7.39 6.04 -55.48
CA ALA A 269 -8.35 6.79 -54.67
C ALA A 269 -9.76 6.21 -54.81
N VAL A 270 -10.42 5.97 -53.68
CA VAL A 270 -11.81 5.48 -53.61
C VAL A 270 -12.76 6.68 -53.65
N GLN A 271 -13.76 6.66 -54.52
CA GLN A 271 -14.75 7.73 -54.58
C GLN A 271 -15.68 7.69 -53.36
N THR A 272 -15.83 8.82 -52.67
CA THR A 272 -16.64 8.98 -51.45
C THR A 272 -17.82 9.93 -51.63
N GLY A 273 -17.87 10.66 -52.73
CA GLY A 273 -18.99 11.52 -53.14
C GLY A 273 -18.89 11.90 -54.62
N THR A 274 -19.83 12.68 -55.13
CA THR A 274 -19.90 13.03 -56.57
C THR A 274 -18.63 13.69 -57.10
N SER A 275 -17.97 14.53 -56.30
CA SER A 275 -16.69 15.20 -56.62
C SER A 275 -15.61 15.01 -55.55
N SER A 276 -15.73 13.96 -54.73
CA SER A 276 -14.87 13.70 -53.56
C SER A 276 -14.35 12.25 -53.54
N TYR A 277 -13.09 12.10 -53.13
CA TYR A 277 -12.33 10.85 -53.10
C TYR A 277 -11.48 10.75 -51.82
N LYS A 278 -11.08 9.54 -51.44
CA LYS A 278 -10.21 9.25 -50.29
C LYS A 278 -9.16 8.19 -50.63
N VAL A 279 -7.96 8.36 -50.07
CA VAL A 279 -6.97 7.29 -49.87
C VAL A 279 -6.74 7.14 -48.38
N SER A 280 -6.73 5.91 -47.86
CA SER A 280 -6.31 5.62 -46.50
C SER A 280 -4.88 5.07 -46.53
N VAL A 281 -3.96 5.69 -45.79
CA VAL A 281 -2.55 5.31 -45.67
C VAL A 281 -2.28 4.74 -44.28
N ASP A 282 -1.41 3.74 -44.23
CA ASP A 282 -0.88 3.13 -43.00
C ASP A 282 0.64 3.06 -43.15
N THR A 283 1.38 3.62 -42.19
CA THR A 283 2.83 3.78 -42.26
C THR A 283 3.58 2.45 -42.31
N LYS A 284 2.97 1.32 -41.90
CA LYS A 284 3.59 -0.01 -42.05
C LYS A 284 3.87 -0.41 -43.50
N ASN A 285 3.12 0.14 -44.46
CA ASN A 285 3.38 -0.07 -45.89
C ASN A 285 4.62 0.69 -46.37
N HIS A 286 5.02 1.70 -45.59
CA HIS A 286 6.17 2.58 -45.75
C HIS A 286 7.18 2.32 -44.62
N ARG A 287 7.41 1.02 -44.33
CA ARG A 287 8.40 0.50 -43.36
C ARG A 287 8.23 0.97 -41.90
N SER A 288 7.12 1.64 -41.57
CA SER A 288 6.90 2.37 -40.32
C SER A 288 7.95 3.45 -40.04
N ASP A 289 8.48 4.08 -41.09
CA ASP A 289 9.46 5.15 -40.95
C ASP A 289 8.86 6.42 -40.29
N LEU A 290 9.67 7.11 -39.49
CA LEU A 290 9.28 8.33 -38.77
C LEU A 290 9.80 9.58 -39.51
N GLY A 291 9.03 10.66 -39.45
CA GLY A 291 9.28 11.91 -40.17
C GLY A 291 8.09 12.35 -41.02
N HIS A 292 8.35 13.25 -41.98
CA HIS A 292 7.32 13.77 -42.87
C HIS A 292 7.02 12.81 -44.03
N TYR A 293 5.74 12.60 -44.28
CA TYR A 293 5.20 11.84 -45.42
C TYR A 293 4.63 12.78 -46.46
N GLU A 294 5.10 12.64 -47.69
CA GLU A 294 4.58 13.35 -48.85
C GLU A 294 3.43 12.57 -49.49
N ALA A 295 2.47 13.29 -50.07
CA ALA A 295 1.47 12.68 -50.94
C ALA A 295 1.11 13.63 -52.09
N HIS A 296 1.33 13.18 -53.33
CA HIS A 296 0.96 13.90 -54.55
C HIS A 296 -0.30 13.27 -55.18
N ILE A 297 -1.12 14.07 -55.85
CA ILE A 297 -2.39 13.65 -56.41
C ILE A 297 -2.32 13.77 -57.94
N TYR A 298 -2.55 12.66 -58.64
CA TYR A 298 -2.64 12.59 -60.10
C TYR A 298 -4.01 12.05 -60.53
N GLY A 299 -4.42 12.35 -61.76
CA GLY A 299 -5.59 11.74 -62.38
C GLY A 299 -5.50 11.77 -63.90
N TYR A 300 -6.31 10.95 -64.56
CA TYR A 300 -6.42 10.91 -66.02
C TYR A 300 -7.42 11.96 -66.50
N SER A 301 -6.98 12.87 -67.36
CA SER A 301 -7.84 13.89 -67.96
C SER A 301 -8.49 13.39 -69.25
N LYS A 302 -9.82 13.49 -69.32
CA LYS A 302 -10.60 13.33 -70.56
C LYS A 302 -10.36 14.45 -71.57
N VAL A 303 -9.81 15.60 -71.13
CA VAL A 303 -9.48 16.73 -71.99
C VAL A 303 -8.20 16.42 -72.76
N THR A 304 -7.07 16.28 -72.07
CA THR A 304 -5.75 16.05 -72.69
C THR A 304 -5.57 14.62 -73.19
N GLN A 305 -6.36 13.65 -72.68
CA GLN A 305 -6.15 12.21 -72.82
C GLN A 305 -4.79 11.75 -72.25
N SER A 306 -4.38 12.34 -71.14
CA SER A 306 -3.15 12.00 -70.42
C SER A 306 -3.36 11.99 -68.90
N GLN A 307 -2.44 11.36 -68.18
CA GLN A 307 -2.30 11.59 -66.75
C GLN A 307 -1.74 13.00 -66.50
N ILE A 308 -2.35 13.73 -65.58
CA ILE A 308 -1.94 15.07 -65.15
C ILE A 308 -1.75 15.09 -63.63
N GLY A 309 -0.82 15.93 -63.15
CA GLY A 309 -0.74 16.29 -61.74
C GLY A 309 -1.85 17.28 -61.38
N LEU A 310 -2.48 17.09 -60.22
CA LEU A 310 -3.65 17.86 -59.79
C LEU A 310 -3.37 18.71 -58.55
N ALA A 311 -2.61 18.18 -57.59
CA ALA A 311 -2.15 18.86 -56.38
C ALA A 311 -1.01 18.09 -55.71
N ALA A 312 -0.25 18.77 -54.83
CA ALA A 312 0.40 18.14 -53.70
C ALA A 312 -0.47 18.33 -52.45
N SER A 313 -0.39 17.42 -51.48
CA SER A 313 -1.02 17.59 -50.17
C SER A 313 -0.13 18.41 -49.22
N SER A 314 -0.58 18.60 -47.98
CA SER A 314 0.22 19.18 -46.89
C SER A 314 1.15 18.17 -46.18
N GLY A 315 1.14 16.91 -46.63
CA GLY A 315 1.85 15.81 -45.99
C GLY A 315 1.37 15.44 -44.58
N PHE A 316 2.06 14.47 -43.96
CA PHE A 316 1.74 13.89 -42.65
C PHE A 316 3.00 13.65 -41.81
N ASP A 317 3.06 14.18 -40.59
CA ASP A 317 4.17 13.92 -39.67
C ASP A 317 3.93 12.66 -38.81
N ALA A 318 4.64 11.58 -39.13
CA ALA A 318 4.72 10.39 -38.29
C ALA A 318 5.75 10.61 -37.18
N VAL A 319 5.28 10.83 -35.96
CA VAL A 319 6.11 11.12 -34.77
C VAL A 319 5.88 10.09 -33.68
N ASP A 320 6.95 9.71 -32.96
CA ASP A 320 6.83 8.88 -31.77
C ASP A 320 6.23 9.71 -30.62
N SER A 321 4.93 9.50 -30.37
CA SER A 321 4.14 10.20 -29.35
C SER A 321 4.43 9.73 -27.93
N ARG A 322 5.20 8.66 -27.75
CA ARG A 322 5.50 8.08 -26.43
C ARG A 322 6.33 9.04 -25.56
N PRO A 323 6.16 9.01 -24.23
CA PRO A 323 7.01 9.75 -23.31
C PRO A 323 8.48 9.32 -23.40
N ASN A 324 9.36 10.23 -23.02
CA ASN A 324 10.80 9.97 -22.85
C ASN A 324 11.05 8.98 -21.69
N ALA A 325 12.25 8.39 -21.65
CA ALA A 325 12.68 7.56 -20.53
C ALA A 325 12.86 8.40 -19.24
N LEU A 326 12.63 7.79 -18.08
CA LEU A 326 12.82 8.43 -16.78
C LEU A 326 14.31 8.47 -16.43
N VAL A 327 14.87 9.67 -16.23
CA VAL A 327 16.24 9.85 -15.75
C VAL A 327 16.22 10.09 -14.23
N SER A 328 17.07 9.40 -13.47
CA SER A 328 17.14 9.53 -12.00
C SER A 328 18.51 9.18 -11.41
N ILE A 329 18.77 9.67 -10.19
CA ILE A 329 19.87 9.20 -9.34
C ILE A 329 19.38 8.06 -8.44
N GLY A 330 20.14 6.97 -8.39
CA GLY A 330 19.98 5.85 -7.47
C GLY A 330 21.17 5.70 -6.52
N ASN A 331 20.98 4.97 -5.41
CA ASN A 331 22.00 4.59 -4.42
C ASN A 331 22.88 5.72 -3.83
N TYR A 332 22.52 6.99 -4.06
CA TYR A 332 23.17 8.16 -3.47
C TYR A 332 22.96 8.23 -1.95
N LYS A 333 24.04 8.61 -1.25
CA LYS A 333 24.04 9.09 0.14
C LYS A 333 25.06 10.21 0.23
N GLU A 334 24.80 11.21 1.05
CA GLU A 334 25.75 12.31 1.31
C GLU A 334 27.08 11.77 1.89
N ASN A 335 27.05 10.76 2.77
CA ASN A 335 28.25 10.03 3.22
C ASN A 335 28.57 8.81 2.35
N SER A 336 28.63 8.98 1.03
CA SER A 336 29.12 7.99 0.07
C SER A 336 30.32 8.54 -0.71
N LYS A 337 30.99 7.68 -1.47
CA LYS A 337 31.80 8.08 -2.63
C LYS A 337 31.17 7.69 -3.96
N THR A 338 30.14 6.85 -3.95
CA THR A 338 29.51 6.31 -5.16
C THR A 338 28.01 6.54 -5.19
N PHE A 339 27.48 6.72 -6.39
CA PHE A 339 26.05 6.82 -6.70
C PHE A 339 25.82 6.29 -8.12
N ASP A 340 24.57 5.94 -8.45
CA ASP A 340 24.22 5.44 -9.78
C ASP A 340 23.37 6.47 -10.53
N VAL A 341 23.63 6.64 -11.82
CA VAL A 341 22.82 7.46 -12.73
C VAL A 341 22.06 6.52 -13.65
N ASN A 342 20.73 6.58 -13.61
CA ASN A 342 19.84 5.63 -14.27
C ASN A 342 19.00 6.34 -15.35
N VAL A 343 18.82 5.67 -16.49
CA VAL A 343 17.89 6.06 -17.55
C VAL A 343 16.98 4.86 -17.81
N VAL A 344 15.71 4.99 -17.44
CA VAL A 344 14.76 3.87 -17.37
C VAL A 344 13.60 4.09 -18.34
N GLY A 345 13.64 3.40 -19.47
CA GLY A 345 12.53 3.27 -20.40
C GLY A 345 11.69 2.01 -20.14
N SER A 346 10.62 1.86 -20.90
CA SER A 346 9.76 0.67 -20.98
C SER A 346 9.29 0.46 -22.42
N SER A 347 8.36 -0.46 -22.68
CA SER A 347 7.67 -0.55 -23.98
C SER A 347 6.81 0.69 -24.28
N ALA A 348 6.31 1.37 -23.25
CA ALA A 348 5.45 2.54 -23.36
C ALA A 348 6.21 3.87 -23.49
N THR A 349 7.53 3.89 -23.32
CA THR A 349 8.38 5.07 -23.60
C THR A 349 9.00 4.95 -25.00
N LYS A 350 9.59 6.03 -25.50
CA LYS A 350 10.50 5.98 -26.65
C LYS A 350 11.62 4.95 -26.43
N THR A 351 12.17 4.44 -27.54
CA THR A 351 13.28 3.47 -27.50
C THR A 351 14.61 4.23 -27.45
N ILE A 352 15.41 3.97 -26.41
CA ILE A 352 16.72 4.58 -26.20
C ILE A 352 17.74 3.98 -27.19
N THR A 353 18.51 4.82 -27.85
CA THR A 353 19.61 4.44 -28.77
C THR A 353 20.98 4.91 -28.28
N GLY A 354 21.05 5.91 -27.40
CA GLY A 354 22.28 6.41 -26.80
C GLY A 354 22.06 7.03 -25.43
N VAL A 355 23.06 6.94 -24.55
CA VAL A 355 23.09 7.62 -23.24
C VAL A 355 24.49 8.15 -23.00
N SER A 356 24.60 9.45 -22.73
CA SER A 356 25.83 10.13 -22.34
C SER A 356 25.61 10.91 -21.05
N ILE A 357 26.36 10.59 -20.01
CA ILE A 357 26.24 11.18 -18.66
C ILE A 357 27.50 12.01 -18.40
N ALA A 358 27.34 13.30 -18.12
CA ALA A 358 28.40 14.21 -17.71
C ALA A 358 28.34 14.42 -16.20
N VAL A 359 29.49 14.25 -15.53
CA VAL A 359 29.66 14.52 -14.10
C VAL A 359 30.92 15.35 -13.89
N TRP A 360 30.84 16.35 -13.01
CA TRP A 360 31.97 17.16 -12.55
C TRP A 360 31.71 17.65 -11.11
N SER A 361 32.75 18.03 -10.37
CA SER A 361 32.61 18.73 -9.08
C SER A 361 32.44 20.24 -9.28
N GLU A 362 31.70 20.91 -8.40
CA GLU A 362 31.48 22.37 -8.46
C GLU A 362 32.74 23.17 -8.03
N GLU A 363 33.68 22.51 -7.36
CA GLU A 363 34.97 23.04 -6.97
C GLU A 363 35.85 23.23 -8.22
N ASN A 364 36.34 24.45 -8.47
CA ASN A 364 37.14 24.87 -9.64
C ASN A 364 36.45 24.87 -11.02
N GLY A 365 35.27 24.24 -11.18
CA GLY A 365 34.43 24.41 -12.37
C GLY A 365 34.19 23.12 -13.14
N GLN A 366 34.67 22.99 -14.37
CA GLN A 366 34.54 21.76 -15.19
C GLN A 366 35.91 21.13 -15.48
N ASP A 367 36.89 21.33 -14.61
CA ASP A 367 38.26 20.81 -14.76
C ASP A 367 38.35 19.29 -14.53
N ASP A 368 37.46 18.70 -13.74
CA ASP A 368 37.33 17.24 -13.52
C ASP A 368 36.19 16.57 -14.32
N LEU A 369 35.66 17.25 -15.35
CA LEU A 369 34.54 16.79 -16.15
C LEU A 369 34.83 15.45 -16.83
N LYS A 370 34.03 14.44 -16.49
CA LYS A 370 34.10 13.09 -17.09
C LYS A 370 32.76 12.68 -17.68
N TRP A 371 32.84 12.09 -18.86
CA TRP A 371 31.71 11.51 -19.58
C TRP A 371 31.65 9.99 -19.40
N TYR A 372 30.44 9.47 -19.18
CA TYR A 372 30.14 8.05 -19.03
C TYR A 372 29.10 7.64 -20.07
N ALA A 373 29.37 6.56 -20.80
CA ALA A 373 28.48 6.00 -21.82
C ALA A 373 28.06 4.56 -21.41
N PRO A 374 27.03 4.40 -20.57
CA PRO A 374 26.58 3.09 -20.11
C PRO A 374 25.99 2.26 -21.26
N GLN A 375 26.13 0.94 -21.15
CA GLN A 375 25.51 0.03 -22.10
C GLN A 375 23.99 0.00 -21.92
N ILE A 376 23.26 -0.02 -23.04
CA ILE A 376 21.79 -0.05 -23.08
C ILE A 376 21.33 -1.51 -23.15
N SER A 377 20.40 -1.90 -22.29
CA SER A 377 19.77 -3.22 -22.30
C SER A 377 18.32 -3.10 -21.86
N ASN A 378 17.39 -3.83 -22.50
CA ASN A 378 15.96 -3.84 -22.16
C ASN A 378 15.33 -2.43 -22.01
N ASN A 379 15.65 -1.54 -22.95
CA ASN A 379 15.30 -0.11 -22.98
C ASN A 379 15.71 0.70 -21.73
N GLN A 380 16.81 0.31 -21.08
CA GLN A 380 17.34 0.94 -19.86
C GLN A 380 18.87 1.04 -19.93
N ALA A 381 19.45 1.98 -19.20
CA ALA A 381 20.90 2.08 -18.99
C ALA A 381 21.20 2.60 -17.57
N SER A 382 22.34 2.19 -17.01
CA SER A 382 22.80 2.67 -15.70
C SER A 382 24.33 2.80 -15.67
N ALA A 383 24.82 3.90 -15.11
CA ALA A 383 26.24 4.12 -14.85
C ALA A 383 26.48 4.31 -13.35
N LYS A 384 27.28 3.44 -12.74
CA LYS A 384 27.83 3.68 -11.40
C LYS A 384 28.96 4.71 -11.50
N ILE A 385 28.80 5.80 -10.78
CA ILE A 385 29.76 6.89 -10.64
C ILE A 385 30.49 6.75 -9.30
N ASP A 386 31.77 7.10 -9.27
CA ASP A 386 32.59 7.18 -8.06
C ASP A 386 33.39 8.48 -8.11
N ILE A 387 33.25 9.34 -7.09
CA ILE A 387 33.94 10.64 -7.01
C ILE A 387 35.47 10.50 -6.99
N ALA A 388 36.01 9.32 -6.68
CA ALA A 388 37.44 9.03 -6.81
C ALA A 388 37.94 9.04 -8.28
N ASN A 389 37.04 9.10 -9.27
CA ASN A 389 37.34 9.29 -10.70
C ASN A 389 37.34 10.76 -11.15
N HIS A 390 37.13 11.69 -10.21
CA HIS A 390 37.00 13.14 -10.40
C HIS A 390 37.99 13.85 -9.46
N SER A 391 37.72 15.07 -8.97
CA SER A 391 38.53 15.77 -7.97
C SER A 391 38.75 14.97 -6.67
N ASN A 392 37.87 13.98 -6.38
CA ASN A 392 37.92 13.13 -5.18
C ASN A 392 37.74 13.90 -3.85
N THR A 393 37.37 15.19 -3.92
CA THR A 393 37.05 16.03 -2.77
C THR A 393 35.61 15.78 -2.30
N PHE A 394 35.33 16.12 -1.04
CA PHE A 394 33.96 16.13 -0.52
C PHE A 394 33.38 17.52 -0.75
N GLY A 395 32.38 17.60 -1.62
CA GLY A 395 31.75 18.85 -2.04
C GLY A 395 30.53 18.60 -2.90
N ASN A 396 30.15 19.62 -3.66
CA ASN A 396 29.05 19.57 -4.62
C ASN A 396 29.51 18.96 -5.95
N TYR A 397 28.68 18.13 -6.57
CA TYR A 397 28.91 17.52 -7.88
C TYR A 397 27.64 17.69 -8.74
N ILE A 398 27.81 18.07 -10.01
CA ILE A 398 26.72 18.39 -10.93
C ILE A 398 26.60 17.27 -11.96
N ILE A 399 25.37 16.84 -12.25
CA ILE A 399 25.10 15.71 -13.17
C ILE A 399 24.11 16.13 -14.27
N HIS A 400 24.58 16.06 -15.52
CA HIS A 400 23.75 16.18 -16.72
C HIS A 400 23.69 14.83 -17.45
N VAL A 401 22.51 14.47 -17.97
CA VAL A 401 22.30 13.25 -18.76
C VAL A 401 21.71 13.61 -20.11
N TYR A 402 22.24 13.03 -21.17
CA TYR A 402 21.77 13.22 -22.54
C TYR A 402 21.35 11.86 -23.09
N THR A 403 20.08 11.73 -23.46
CA THR A 403 19.49 10.50 -23.99
C THR A 403 19.12 10.69 -25.46
N ASP A 404 19.62 9.82 -26.33
CA ASP A 404 19.27 9.73 -27.74
C ASP A 404 18.21 8.64 -27.94
N TYR A 405 17.26 8.88 -28.85
CA TYR A 405 16.10 8.00 -29.10
C TYR A 405 16.00 7.53 -30.55
N SER A 406 15.20 6.49 -30.78
CA SER A 406 14.96 5.88 -32.11
C SER A 406 14.25 6.79 -33.11
N ASP A 407 13.60 7.86 -32.64
CA ASP A 407 12.99 8.90 -33.48
C ASP A 407 13.98 10.01 -33.86
N SER A 408 15.28 9.82 -33.59
CA SER A 408 16.36 10.79 -33.77
C SER A 408 16.30 12.02 -32.84
N THR A 409 15.40 12.04 -31.84
CA THR A 409 15.43 13.10 -30.82
C THR A 409 16.55 12.86 -29.80
N LYS A 410 17.16 13.95 -29.33
CA LYS A 410 18.14 13.97 -28.23
C LYS A 410 17.65 14.88 -27.13
N VAL A 411 17.57 14.37 -25.90
CA VAL A 411 17.00 15.06 -24.75
C VAL A 411 18.04 15.18 -23.64
N GLY A 412 18.35 16.41 -23.25
CA GLY A 412 19.16 16.71 -22.07
C GLY A 412 18.29 16.80 -20.81
N THR A 413 18.74 16.22 -19.71
CA THR A 413 18.15 16.31 -18.38
C THR A 413 19.24 16.72 -17.39
N ASN A 414 19.08 17.88 -16.78
CA ASN A 414 19.90 18.30 -15.65
C ASN A 414 19.29 17.70 -14.38
N LEU A 415 20.05 16.87 -13.66
CA LEU A 415 19.63 16.28 -12.38
C LEU A 415 19.97 17.19 -11.19
N GLY A 416 20.73 18.25 -11.41
CA GLY A 416 21.14 19.24 -10.42
C GLY A 416 22.42 18.86 -9.68
N THR A 417 22.57 19.43 -8.49
CA THR A 417 23.77 19.37 -7.68
C THR A 417 23.58 18.40 -6.50
N TYR A 418 24.49 17.44 -6.34
CA TYR A 418 24.51 16.44 -5.29
C TYR A 418 25.73 16.65 -4.39
N LYS A 419 25.54 16.60 -3.07
CA LYS A 419 26.55 16.97 -2.08
C LYS A 419 27.13 15.74 -1.40
N PHE A 420 28.43 15.56 -1.51
CA PHE A 420 29.17 14.54 -0.78
C PHE A 420 29.89 15.16 0.42
N SER A 421 29.92 14.41 1.52
CA SER A 421 30.48 14.80 2.81
C SER A 421 31.19 13.59 3.42
N PRO A 422 32.28 13.77 4.19
CA PRO A 422 32.88 12.64 4.91
C PRO A 422 31.94 12.03 5.96
N TYR A 423 30.87 12.73 6.34
CA TYR A 423 29.87 12.28 7.32
C TYR A 423 28.44 12.77 7.01
N SER A 424 27.44 12.09 7.55
CA SER A 424 26.01 12.45 7.48
C SER A 424 25.32 12.30 8.84
N VAL A 425 24.12 12.90 8.97
CA VAL A 425 23.33 12.85 10.21
C VAL A 425 21.88 12.42 9.94
N SER A 426 21.47 11.30 10.52
CA SER A 426 20.06 10.88 10.63
C SER A 426 19.44 11.45 11.91
N ALA A 427 18.14 11.72 11.86
CA ALA A 427 17.36 12.37 12.91
C ALA A 427 15.88 12.02 12.67
N ASP A 428 15.37 11.02 13.37
CA ASP A 428 14.20 10.24 12.97
C ASP A 428 13.30 9.94 14.18
N GLN A 429 11.97 10.07 14.05
CA GLN A 429 11.04 9.83 15.17
C GLN A 429 10.93 8.33 15.49
N THR A 430 10.98 7.99 16.78
CA THR A 430 10.76 6.62 17.31
C THR A 430 9.73 6.64 18.43
N ALA A 431 9.43 5.49 19.03
CA ALA A 431 8.54 5.43 20.20
C ALA A 431 9.19 5.99 21.48
N GLN A 432 10.52 6.11 21.53
CA GLN A 432 11.31 6.50 22.71
C GLN A 432 11.78 7.96 22.67
N GLY A 433 11.75 8.59 21.49
CA GLY A 433 12.28 9.93 21.26
C GLY A 433 12.70 10.15 19.81
N ILE A 434 13.46 11.22 19.58
CA ILE A 434 14.18 11.42 18.33
C ILE A 434 15.42 10.52 18.36
N SER A 435 15.50 9.54 17.48
CA SER A 435 16.73 8.79 17.22
C SER A 435 17.68 9.65 16.40
N LEU A 436 18.95 9.68 16.79
CA LEU A 436 20.01 10.51 16.22
C LEU A 436 21.15 9.60 15.81
N LYS A 437 21.66 9.75 14.60
CA LYS A 437 22.76 8.91 14.10
C LYS A 437 23.77 9.70 13.31
N PHE A 438 25.02 9.65 13.74
CA PHE A 438 26.17 10.14 12.99
C PHE A 438 26.84 8.98 12.25
N ASP A 439 27.00 9.12 10.94
CA ASP A 439 27.69 8.14 10.12
C ASP A 439 28.77 8.75 9.23
N SER A 440 29.82 7.99 8.92
CA SER A 440 31.01 8.50 8.24
C SER A 440 31.73 7.43 7.44
N VAL A 441 32.30 7.84 6.31
CA VAL A 441 33.19 7.01 5.46
C VAL A 441 34.67 7.16 5.83
N LEU A 442 35.00 8.03 6.78
CA LEU A 442 36.33 8.16 7.35
C LEU A 442 36.40 7.43 8.69
N SER A 443 37.61 7.01 9.09
CA SER A 443 37.84 6.49 10.44
C SER A 443 37.64 7.62 11.44
N PHE A 444 36.61 7.50 12.29
CA PHE A 444 36.16 8.54 13.21
C PHE A 444 35.85 7.93 14.57
N ASP A 445 36.37 8.52 15.66
CA ASP A 445 35.97 8.13 17.01
C ASP A 445 34.55 8.65 17.28
N LYS A 446 33.56 7.81 17.00
CA LYS A 446 32.15 8.14 17.16
C LYS A 446 31.77 8.44 18.61
N THR A 447 32.55 7.98 19.61
CA THR A 447 32.30 8.29 21.04
C THR A 447 32.57 9.75 21.40
N GLN A 448 33.26 10.50 20.53
CA GLN A 448 33.46 11.96 20.66
C GLN A 448 32.27 12.77 20.11
N ILE A 449 31.32 12.14 19.41
CA ILE A 449 30.19 12.86 18.80
C ILE A 449 29.17 13.29 19.86
N ARG A 450 28.72 14.53 19.75
CA ARG A 450 27.71 15.15 20.62
C ARG A 450 26.64 15.81 19.77
N PHE A 451 25.38 15.55 20.09
CA PHE A 451 24.23 16.22 19.49
C PHE A 451 23.65 17.24 20.48
N ALA A 452 23.57 18.51 20.09
CA ALA A 452 22.71 19.48 20.76
C ALA A 452 21.33 19.46 20.07
N VAL A 453 20.27 19.24 20.83
CA VAL A 453 18.88 19.26 20.34
C VAL A 453 18.08 20.28 21.13
N TRP A 454 17.26 21.08 20.44
CA TRP A 454 16.29 22.02 21.03
C TRP A 454 15.07 22.22 20.12
N SER A 455 13.96 22.70 20.67
CA SER A 455 12.73 23.01 19.93
C SER A 455 12.64 24.49 19.55
N ALA A 456 12.16 24.78 18.34
CA ALA A 456 11.94 26.16 17.87
C ALA A 456 10.91 26.93 18.73
N ASN A 457 10.06 26.22 19.49
CA ASN A 457 9.06 26.81 20.38
C ASN A 457 9.65 27.45 21.64
N LYS A 458 10.92 27.16 21.96
CA LYS A 458 11.61 27.59 23.17
C LYS A 458 13.00 28.16 22.89
N ASP A 459 13.34 28.38 21.62
CA ASP A 459 14.71 28.60 21.17
C ASP A 459 15.68 27.63 21.90
N GLN A 460 16.75 28.11 22.53
CA GLN A 460 17.72 27.25 23.21
C GLN A 460 17.37 26.95 24.69
N ASP A 461 16.20 27.36 25.21
CA ASP A 461 15.84 27.14 26.62
C ASP A 461 15.55 25.67 26.96
N ASP A 462 15.20 24.84 25.97
CA ASP A 462 15.10 23.37 26.14
C ASP A 462 16.28 22.59 25.53
N LEU A 463 17.40 23.27 25.26
CA LEU A 463 18.60 22.65 24.69
C LEU A 463 19.18 21.56 25.62
N LYS A 464 19.37 20.36 25.05
CA LYS A 464 20.04 19.23 25.70
C LYS A 464 21.15 18.67 24.82
N TRP A 465 22.20 18.21 25.50
CA TRP A 465 23.35 17.53 24.88
C TRP A 465 23.23 16.02 25.06
N TYR A 466 23.32 15.29 23.95
CA TYR A 466 23.31 13.84 23.91
C TYR A 466 24.66 13.32 23.40
N SER A 467 25.20 12.31 24.08
CA SER A 467 26.44 11.64 23.64
C SER A 467 26.10 10.46 22.75
N ALA A 468 26.80 10.34 21.63
CA ALA A 468 26.70 9.17 20.77
C ALA A 468 27.41 7.95 21.39
N ASP A 469 26.90 6.76 21.10
CA ASP A 469 27.56 5.49 21.40
C ASP A 469 28.71 5.17 20.42
N SER A 470 29.28 3.96 20.52
CA SER A 470 30.35 3.50 19.62
C SER A 470 29.92 3.31 18.16
N LYS A 471 28.62 3.27 17.86
CA LYS A 471 28.07 3.21 16.48
C LYS A 471 27.78 4.60 15.92
N GLY A 472 27.77 5.64 16.77
CA GLY A 472 27.34 7.00 16.44
C GLY A 472 25.87 7.28 16.75
N GLU A 473 25.21 6.43 17.52
CA GLU A 473 23.77 6.45 17.77
C GLU A 473 23.46 7.07 19.14
N ALA A 474 22.38 7.87 19.22
CA ALA A 474 21.85 8.44 20.45
C ALA A 474 20.32 8.59 20.35
N ILE A 475 19.65 8.78 21.48
CA ILE A 475 18.21 9.11 21.53
C ILE A 475 18.04 10.39 22.34
N ALA A 476 17.27 11.34 21.81
CA ALA A 476 16.76 12.51 22.52
C ALA A 476 15.29 12.25 22.93
N PRO A 477 15.00 11.93 24.20
CA PRO A 477 13.64 11.61 24.65
C PRO A 477 12.69 12.80 24.48
N TYR A 478 11.45 12.54 24.07
CA TYR A 478 10.43 13.59 23.90
C TYR A 478 10.18 14.39 25.19
N THR A 479 10.31 13.74 26.36
CA THR A 479 10.15 14.35 27.69
C THR A 479 11.21 15.39 28.06
N ASN A 480 12.31 15.48 27.31
CA ASN A 480 13.40 16.43 27.57
C ASN A 480 13.23 17.77 26.86
N HIS A 481 12.27 17.86 25.92
CA HIS A 481 12.01 19.00 25.05
C HIS A 481 10.51 19.35 25.10
N SER A 482 9.96 20.22 24.24
CA SER A 482 8.53 20.56 24.33
C SER A 482 7.80 20.93 23.03
N GLY A 483 6.60 20.37 22.89
CA GLY A 483 5.58 20.78 21.92
C GLY A 483 5.78 20.25 20.49
N TYR A 484 5.01 20.83 19.57
CA TYR A 484 4.96 20.44 18.16
C TYR A 484 5.62 21.54 17.31
N GLY A 485 6.28 21.18 16.21
CA GLY A 485 6.97 22.11 15.32
C GLY A 485 8.38 21.64 14.98
N THR A 486 9.24 22.60 14.59
CA THR A 486 10.63 22.33 14.20
C THR A 486 11.52 22.09 15.42
N TYR A 487 12.33 21.05 15.35
CA TYR A 487 13.44 20.77 16.24
C TYR A 487 14.74 21.00 15.48
N TYR A 488 15.73 21.61 16.13
CA TYR A 488 17.08 21.78 15.63
C TYR A 488 18.00 20.72 16.24
N ILE A 489 18.88 20.14 15.41
CA ILE A 489 19.86 19.13 15.77
C ILE A 489 21.22 19.60 15.25
N HIS A 490 22.08 20.09 16.13
CA HIS A 490 23.47 20.43 15.78
C HIS A 490 24.43 19.35 16.28
N THR A 491 25.30 18.88 15.38
CA THR A 491 26.22 17.77 15.64
C THR A 491 27.66 18.27 15.70
N TYR A 492 28.38 17.89 16.74
CA TYR A 492 29.73 18.34 17.04
C TYR A 492 30.66 17.15 17.35
N GLN A 493 31.94 17.29 17.04
CA GLN A 493 33.00 16.49 17.67
C GLN A 493 33.47 17.21 18.94
N SER A 494 33.48 16.51 20.06
CA SER A 494 34.16 16.97 21.28
C SER A 494 35.60 16.47 21.26
N LYS A 495 36.55 17.37 20.99
CA LYS A 495 37.99 17.06 20.94
C LYS A 495 38.76 18.05 21.80
N ASP A 496 39.61 17.54 22.70
CA ASP A 496 40.45 18.33 23.61
C ASP A 496 39.63 19.35 24.44
N GLY A 497 38.39 18.98 24.79
CA GLY A 497 37.41 19.85 25.48
C GLY A 497 36.71 20.89 24.59
N LYS A 498 37.11 21.03 23.33
CA LYS A 498 36.53 21.96 22.35
C LYS A 498 35.47 21.27 21.50
N MET A 499 34.35 21.97 21.28
CA MET A 499 33.27 21.53 20.42
C MET A 499 33.50 22.02 18.99
N ILE A 500 33.77 21.10 18.06
CA ILE A 500 33.98 21.38 16.64
C ILE A 500 32.66 21.09 15.90
N PRO A 501 31.99 22.08 15.27
CA PRO A 501 30.74 21.84 14.56
C PRO A 501 30.98 21.01 13.31
N LEU A 502 30.12 20.01 13.07
CA LEU A 502 30.20 19.12 11.91
C LEU A 502 29.00 19.30 10.96
N ASN A 503 27.79 19.33 11.51
CA ASN A 503 26.54 19.33 10.75
C ASN A 503 25.40 20.01 11.56
N GLY A 504 24.46 20.65 10.85
CA GLY A 504 23.19 21.11 11.42
C GLY A 504 22.04 20.55 10.60
N LYS A 505 21.02 20.03 11.28
CA LYS A 505 19.82 19.41 10.70
C LYS A 505 18.57 19.85 11.46
N THR A 506 17.41 19.75 10.83
CA THR A 506 16.10 19.93 11.49
C THR A 506 15.22 18.69 11.35
N LEU A 507 14.24 18.58 12.25
CA LEU A 507 13.18 17.58 12.24
C LEU A 507 11.86 18.23 12.66
N THR A 508 10.77 18.01 11.92
CA THR A 508 9.46 18.54 12.30
C THR A 508 8.63 17.46 12.99
N ILE A 509 8.10 17.78 14.18
CA ILE A 509 7.15 16.95 14.90
C ILE A 509 5.76 17.58 14.77
N ALA A 510 4.89 16.98 13.94
CA ALA A 510 3.54 17.47 13.70
C ALA A 510 2.59 17.19 14.87
N GLN A 511 1.48 17.94 14.93
CA GLN A 511 0.35 17.65 15.83
C GLN A 511 -0.35 16.33 15.44
N PRO A 512 -1.14 15.71 16.33
CA PRO A 512 -1.81 14.45 16.02
C PRO A 512 -2.91 14.60 14.96
N GLU A 513 -2.74 13.95 13.81
CA GLU A 513 -3.74 13.84 12.74
C GLU A 513 -4.03 12.36 12.43
N LEU A 514 -4.63 11.64 13.38
CA LEU A 514 -5.03 10.25 13.15
C LEU A 514 -6.33 10.16 12.32
N LYS A 515 -6.55 8.99 11.73
CA LYS A 515 -7.79 8.63 11.03
C LYS A 515 -8.53 7.55 11.82
N THR A 516 -9.85 7.72 11.96
CA THR A 516 -10.72 6.81 12.72
C THR A 516 -11.79 6.22 11.82
N ALA A 517 -11.99 4.89 11.88
CA ALA A 517 -13.07 4.20 11.17
C ALA A 517 -13.76 3.20 12.10
N ILE A 518 -15.08 3.32 12.25
CA ILE A 518 -15.90 2.41 13.05
C ILE A 518 -16.70 1.50 12.10
N SER A 519 -16.66 0.19 12.31
CA SER A 519 -17.44 -0.79 11.57
C SER A 519 -18.24 -1.70 12.51
N LYS A 520 -19.41 -2.19 12.06
CA LYS A 520 -20.14 -3.24 12.77
C LYS A 520 -19.57 -4.60 12.39
N THR A 521 -19.18 -5.41 13.38
CA THR A 521 -18.51 -6.71 13.17
C THR A 521 -19.31 -7.90 13.74
N GLY A 522 -20.37 -7.63 14.50
CA GLY A 522 -21.36 -8.62 14.95
C GLY A 522 -22.64 -7.94 15.43
N ASP A 523 -23.69 -8.70 15.74
CA ASP A 523 -25.03 -8.16 16.06
C ASP A 523 -25.02 -7.06 17.13
N ASN A 524 -24.19 -7.23 18.17
CA ASN A 524 -23.98 -6.26 19.25
C ASN A 524 -22.52 -5.75 19.33
N THR A 525 -21.70 -5.97 18.31
CA THR A 525 -20.24 -5.71 18.35
C THR A 525 -19.77 -4.80 17.22
N TYR A 526 -18.92 -3.84 17.59
CA TYR A 526 -18.37 -2.81 16.72
C TYR A 526 -16.85 -2.72 16.91
N LEU A 527 -16.12 -2.40 15.84
CA LEU A 527 -14.66 -2.27 15.86
C LEU A 527 -14.26 -0.86 15.44
N LEU A 528 -13.64 -0.12 16.34
CA LEU A 528 -12.93 1.13 16.02
C LEU A 528 -11.51 0.79 15.59
N ASN A 529 -11.17 1.20 14.36
CA ASN A 529 -9.81 1.22 13.83
C ASN A 529 -9.26 2.65 13.89
N MET A 530 -8.01 2.79 14.33
CA MET A 530 -7.28 4.06 14.41
C MET A 530 -5.94 3.89 13.69
N THR A 531 -5.63 4.78 12.74
CA THR A 531 -4.38 4.76 11.96
C THR A 531 -3.75 6.14 11.89
N ASN A 532 -2.45 6.21 11.59
CA ASN A 532 -1.66 7.46 11.67
C ASN A 532 -1.59 8.05 13.10
N VAL A 533 -1.62 7.19 14.12
CA VAL A 533 -1.37 7.58 15.52
C VAL A 533 0.13 7.90 15.68
N PRO A 534 0.55 9.10 16.11
CA PRO A 534 1.96 9.47 16.18
C PRO A 534 2.77 8.63 17.18
N LEU A 535 4.05 8.39 16.87
CA LEU A 535 4.94 7.52 17.67
C LEU A 535 5.21 8.06 19.10
N TYR A 536 5.04 9.35 19.33
CA TYR A 536 5.14 9.95 20.67
C TYR A 536 3.91 9.67 21.57
N ILE A 537 2.84 9.07 21.04
CA ILE A 537 1.70 8.59 21.83
C ILE A 537 2.03 7.20 22.40
N SER A 538 2.14 7.10 23.72
CA SER A 538 2.50 5.84 24.40
C SER A 538 1.29 4.93 24.65
N GLU A 539 0.10 5.50 24.81
CA GLU A 539 -1.14 4.81 25.15
C GLU A 539 -2.33 5.53 24.50
N VAL A 540 -3.32 4.77 24.02
CA VAL A 540 -4.56 5.30 23.41
C VAL A 540 -5.76 4.83 24.22
N LEU A 541 -6.63 5.78 24.56
CA LEU A 541 -7.78 5.62 25.45
C LEU A 541 -9.05 6.10 24.74
N VAL A 542 -10.08 5.26 24.71
CA VAL A 542 -11.32 5.49 23.96
C VAL A 542 -12.50 5.44 24.92
N PRO A 543 -12.99 6.59 25.44
CA PRO A 543 -14.27 6.65 26.11
C PRO A 543 -15.42 6.50 25.11
N VAL A 544 -16.38 5.67 25.50
CA VAL A 544 -17.64 5.40 24.78
C VAL A 544 -18.79 5.52 25.76
N TRP A 545 -19.90 6.10 25.32
CA TRP A 545 -21.17 6.17 26.06
C TRP A 545 -22.34 6.21 25.08
N THR A 546 -23.54 5.91 25.58
CA THR A 546 -24.80 6.12 24.87
C THR A 546 -25.33 7.52 25.16
N ASP A 547 -25.75 8.27 24.15
CA ASP A 547 -26.32 9.61 24.38
C ASP A 547 -27.69 9.55 25.09
N ASN A 548 -28.30 8.36 25.20
CA ASN A 548 -29.46 8.13 26.04
C ASN A 548 -29.08 8.29 27.53
N LYS A 549 -29.78 9.17 28.25
CA LYS A 549 -29.47 9.59 29.65
C LYS A 549 -28.13 10.31 29.86
N GLY A 550 -27.25 10.40 28.86
CA GLY A 550 -26.16 11.37 28.78
C GLY A 550 -24.77 10.74 28.74
N GLN A 551 -24.19 10.47 29.91
CA GLN A 551 -22.90 9.77 30.08
C GLN A 551 -22.95 8.82 31.30
N ASP A 552 -24.13 8.34 31.69
CA ASP A 552 -24.33 7.47 32.86
C ASP A 552 -23.75 6.06 32.66
N ASP A 553 -23.56 5.62 31.41
CA ASP A 553 -22.99 4.32 31.03
C ASP A 553 -21.51 4.39 30.60
N ILE A 554 -20.85 5.56 30.72
CA ILE A 554 -19.55 5.82 30.10
C ILE A 554 -18.45 4.81 30.51
N ARG A 555 -17.79 4.24 29.51
CA ARG A 555 -16.66 3.31 29.69
C ARG A 555 -15.43 3.73 28.91
N TRP A 556 -14.29 3.68 29.59
CA TRP A 556 -12.98 3.94 29.01
C TRP A 556 -12.35 2.61 28.57
N TYR A 557 -12.14 2.46 27.27
CA TYR A 557 -11.46 1.31 26.67
C TYR A 557 -9.99 1.65 26.42
N GLY A 558 -9.07 0.80 26.88
CA GLY A 558 -7.67 0.83 26.42
C GLY A 558 -7.56 0.21 25.04
N ALA A 559 -6.89 0.89 24.11
CA ALA A 559 -6.76 0.41 22.74
C ALA A 559 -5.56 -0.53 22.55
N THR A 560 -5.80 -1.67 21.90
CA THR A 560 -4.76 -2.63 21.53
C THR A 560 -3.96 -2.08 20.37
N LYS A 561 -2.63 -2.02 20.50
CA LYS A 561 -1.73 -1.67 19.38
C LYS A 561 -1.65 -2.85 18.40
N VAL A 562 -1.91 -2.58 17.11
CA VAL A 562 -1.91 -3.59 16.04
C VAL A 562 -0.87 -3.30 14.94
N GLY A 563 -0.18 -2.16 15.02
CA GLY A 563 0.96 -1.79 14.18
C GLY A 563 1.59 -0.49 14.71
N ASP A 564 2.73 -0.07 14.18
CA ASP A 564 3.55 1.02 14.75
C ASP A 564 2.78 2.33 14.99
N THR A 565 1.85 2.67 14.09
CA THR A 565 0.97 3.85 14.15
C THR A 565 -0.52 3.46 14.12
N ALA A 566 -0.86 2.20 14.46
CA ALA A 566 -2.19 1.63 14.32
C ALA A 566 -2.71 0.95 15.59
N TYR A 567 -3.94 1.26 15.98
CA TYR A 567 -4.60 0.80 17.21
C TYR A 567 -6.05 0.38 16.94
N GLN A 568 -6.59 -0.53 17.76
CA GLN A 568 -7.97 -1.01 17.67
C GLN A 568 -8.68 -1.08 19.03
N VAL A 569 -10.00 -0.87 19.03
CA VAL A 569 -10.90 -1.11 20.17
C VAL A 569 -12.14 -1.85 19.70
N THR A 570 -12.45 -2.97 20.35
CA THR A 570 -13.74 -3.67 20.20
C THR A 570 -14.73 -3.14 21.22
N ILE A 571 -15.84 -2.58 20.75
CA ILE A 571 -16.94 -2.02 21.53
C ILE A 571 -18.10 -3.02 21.49
N GLN A 572 -18.68 -3.36 22.65
CA GLN A 572 -19.81 -4.30 22.75
C GLN A 572 -21.00 -3.63 23.45
N ALA A 573 -22.18 -3.69 22.84
CA ALA A 573 -23.39 -3.09 23.41
C ALA A 573 -23.74 -3.67 24.80
N LYS A 574 -23.34 -4.92 25.12
CA LYS A 574 -23.55 -5.51 26.45
C LYS A 574 -22.89 -4.72 27.59
N ASN A 575 -21.80 -4.01 27.30
CA ASN A 575 -21.11 -3.15 28.26
C ASN A 575 -21.91 -1.85 28.52
N HIS A 576 -22.68 -1.43 27.52
CA HIS A 576 -23.55 -0.25 27.46
C HIS A 576 -25.02 -0.66 27.65
N GLN A 577 -25.25 -1.64 28.54
CA GLN A 577 -26.55 -2.18 28.96
C GLN A 577 -27.48 -2.71 27.84
N PHE A 578 -26.94 -2.90 26.62
CA PHE A 578 -27.70 -3.10 25.37
C PHE A 578 -28.69 -1.96 25.03
N GLU A 579 -28.39 -0.70 25.41
CA GLU A 579 -29.25 0.41 25.00
C GLU A 579 -29.13 0.70 23.50
N THR A 580 -30.24 1.12 22.88
CA THR A 580 -30.32 1.53 21.48
C THR A 580 -30.28 3.06 21.37
N GLY A 581 -29.78 3.57 20.24
CA GLY A 581 -29.58 5.00 20.01
C GLY A 581 -28.19 5.31 19.44
N HIS A 582 -27.75 6.55 19.63
CA HIS A 582 -26.41 6.98 19.22
C HIS A 582 -25.37 6.69 20.32
N TYR A 583 -24.22 6.15 19.89
CA TYR A 583 -23.06 5.85 20.71
C TYR A 583 -21.97 6.85 20.36
N SER A 584 -21.68 7.77 21.27
CA SER A 584 -20.60 8.74 21.14
C SER A 584 -19.25 8.09 21.48
N VAL A 585 -18.24 8.34 20.65
CA VAL A 585 -16.91 7.74 20.75
C VAL A 585 -15.84 8.81 20.52
N HIS A 586 -15.02 9.07 21.53
CA HIS A 586 -13.86 9.96 21.43
C HIS A 586 -12.55 9.16 21.51
N VAL A 587 -11.44 9.76 21.05
CA VAL A 587 -10.09 9.17 21.12
C VAL A 587 -9.16 10.14 21.84
N TYR A 588 -8.54 9.65 22.91
CA TYR A 588 -7.50 10.32 23.70
C TYR A 588 -6.22 9.48 23.68
N GLY A 589 -5.11 10.06 24.13
CA GLY A 589 -3.89 9.29 24.38
C GLY A 589 -2.85 10.04 25.20
N LYS A 590 -1.89 9.30 25.77
CA LYS A 590 -0.80 9.86 26.58
C LYS A 590 0.33 10.31 25.66
N SER A 591 0.62 11.61 25.63
CA SER A 591 1.67 12.18 24.78
C SER A 591 2.96 12.38 25.55
N GLN A 592 4.05 11.76 25.09
CA GLN A 592 5.38 11.89 25.69
C GLN A 592 5.97 13.30 25.55
N LEU A 593 5.57 14.06 24.51
CA LEU A 593 5.94 15.48 24.33
C LEU A 593 5.29 16.39 25.39
N GLU A 594 4.12 16.00 25.89
CA GLU A 594 3.36 16.72 26.92
C GLU A 594 3.57 16.11 28.31
N GLY A 595 4.73 15.46 28.56
CA GLY A 595 5.06 14.87 29.85
C GLY A 595 4.14 13.71 30.26
N ASN A 596 3.73 12.86 29.30
CA ASN A 596 2.77 11.76 29.45
C ASN A 596 1.35 12.17 29.86
N ARG A 597 0.98 13.45 29.68
CA ARG A 597 -0.41 13.91 29.85
C ARG A 597 -1.34 13.27 28.81
N THR A 598 -2.55 12.96 29.24
CA THR A 598 -3.65 12.58 28.36
C THR A 598 -4.11 13.80 27.56
N ILE A 599 -4.01 13.72 26.24
CA ILE A 599 -4.52 14.74 25.31
C ILE A 599 -5.66 14.15 24.46
N GLY A 600 -6.57 15.00 23.99
CA GLY A 600 -7.52 14.61 22.94
C GLY A 600 -6.79 14.43 21.62
N LEU A 601 -7.10 13.35 20.90
CA LEU A 601 -6.46 13.02 19.61
C LEU A 601 -7.46 13.09 18.45
N ALA A 602 -8.71 12.64 18.65
CA ALA A 602 -9.79 12.78 17.68
C ALA A 602 -11.18 12.69 18.34
N THR A 603 -12.15 13.42 17.78
CA THR A 603 -13.58 13.16 17.99
C THR A 603 -14.09 12.37 16.78
N THR A 604 -14.75 11.24 16.99
CA THR A 604 -15.33 10.46 15.88
C THR A 604 -16.78 10.90 15.64
N ALA A 605 -17.38 10.44 14.54
CA ALA A 605 -18.80 10.62 14.26
C ALA A 605 -19.72 9.64 15.05
N GLY A 606 -19.18 8.86 15.99
CA GLY A 606 -19.92 7.85 16.74
C GLY A 606 -20.47 6.72 15.85
N PHE A 607 -21.50 6.02 16.33
CA PHE A 607 -22.29 5.06 15.55
C PHE A 607 -23.71 4.91 16.10
N ASN A 608 -24.63 4.40 15.29
CA ASN A 608 -26.02 4.18 15.71
C ASN A 608 -26.32 2.68 15.90
N VAL A 609 -26.99 2.34 17.01
CA VAL A 609 -27.50 0.99 17.32
C VAL A 609 -29.02 1.04 17.26
N THR A 610 -29.58 0.60 16.13
CA THR A 610 -31.02 0.60 15.87
C THR A 610 -31.75 -0.59 16.51
N SER A 611 -31.05 -1.70 16.72
CA SER A 611 -31.55 -2.88 17.43
C SER A 611 -30.40 -3.63 18.10
N VAL A 612 -30.76 -4.39 19.13
CA VAL A 612 -29.88 -5.26 19.91
C VAL A 612 -30.48 -6.67 19.96
N LYS A 613 -29.62 -7.67 20.13
CA LYS A 613 -30.00 -9.09 20.14
C LYS A 613 -29.52 -9.71 21.44
N VAL A 614 -30.44 -10.04 22.35
CA VAL A 614 -30.10 -10.63 23.65
C VAL A 614 -30.36 -12.14 23.62
N ALA A 615 -29.34 -12.92 23.97
CA ALA A 615 -29.35 -14.37 24.02
C ALA A 615 -29.14 -14.91 25.44
N ASN A 616 -29.53 -16.17 25.66
CA ASN A 616 -29.21 -16.91 26.88
C ASN A 616 -27.72 -17.30 26.94
N PRO A 617 -27.10 -17.34 28.13
CA PRO A 617 -25.78 -17.92 28.31
C PRO A 617 -25.74 -19.40 27.90
N SER A 618 -24.58 -19.87 27.42
CA SER A 618 -24.37 -21.28 27.12
C SER A 618 -24.17 -22.04 28.43
N VAL A 619 -25.03 -23.03 28.70
CA VAL A 619 -24.93 -23.96 29.83
C VAL A 619 -24.49 -25.32 29.31
N GLN A 620 -23.42 -25.87 29.89
CA GLN A 620 -22.83 -27.15 29.48
C GLN A 620 -22.36 -27.95 30.69
N VAL A 621 -22.28 -29.27 30.55
CA VAL A 621 -21.62 -30.15 31.52
C VAL A 621 -20.38 -30.74 30.86
N THR A 622 -19.26 -30.69 31.59
CA THR A 622 -17.92 -31.05 31.13
C THR A 622 -17.22 -31.87 32.20
N ASN A 623 -16.05 -32.44 31.89
CA ASN A 623 -15.21 -33.20 32.84
C ASN A 623 -15.96 -34.32 33.60
N HIS A 624 -17.01 -34.87 33.01
CA HIS A 624 -17.85 -35.90 33.63
C HIS A 624 -17.09 -37.22 33.75
N ASN A 625 -16.78 -37.60 35.00
CA ASN A 625 -16.08 -38.81 35.35
C ASN A 625 -16.94 -39.65 36.31
N PRO A 626 -17.76 -40.59 35.79
CA PRO A 626 -18.59 -41.47 36.61
C PRO A 626 -17.79 -42.20 37.70
N SER A 627 -16.59 -42.69 37.37
CA SER A 627 -15.76 -43.51 38.26
C SER A 627 -15.17 -42.75 39.45
N GLN A 628 -14.99 -41.43 39.33
CA GLN A 628 -14.52 -40.55 40.40
C GLN A 628 -15.68 -39.82 41.10
N GLY A 629 -16.89 -39.91 40.55
CA GLY A 629 -18.07 -39.25 41.11
C GLY A 629 -18.09 -37.73 40.88
N THR A 630 -17.46 -37.25 39.80
CA THR A 630 -17.29 -35.80 39.54
C THR A 630 -17.79 -35.37 38.16
N LEU A 631 -18.17 -34.10 38.05
CA LEU A 631 -18.42 -33.38 36.79
C LEU A 631 -18.31 -31.87 37.02
N ASP A 632 -18.07 -31.09 35.96
CA ASP A 632 -18.02 -29.63 36.01
C ASP A 632 -19.17 -29.01 35.20
N VAL A 633 -20.02 -28.24 35.86
CA VAL A 633 -21.06 -27.43 35.22
C VAL A 633 -20.45 -26.10 34.80
N VAL A 634 -20.52 -25.79 33.51
CA VAL A 634 -19.94 -24.61 32.88
C VAL A 634 -21.05 -23.71 32.38
N VAL A 635 -20.98 -22.41 32.71
CA VAL A 635 -21.87 -21.38 32.15
C VAL A 635 -21.01 -20.31 31.51
N SER A 636 -21.30 -19.96 30.25
CA SER A 636 -20.49 -19.02 29.46
C SER A 636 -21.32 -17.94 28.78
N GLU A 637 -20.89 -16.69 28.92
CA GLU A 637 -21.36 -15.53 28.17
C GLU A 637 -20.87 -15.53 26.71
N SER A 638 -21.49 -14.68 25.89
CA SER A 638 -20.98 -14.22 24.60
C SER A 638 -21.03 -12.68 24.51
N ALA A 639 -20.93 -12.11 23.30
CA ALA A 639 -21.21 -10.68 23.07
C ALA A 639 -22.73 -10.36 23.09
N ASP A 640 -23.58 -11.38 22.91
CA ASP A 640 -25.04 -11.26 22.82
C ASP A 640 -25.74 -11.57 24.15
N THR A 641 -25.03 -12.02 25.18
CA THR A 641 -25.63 -12.38 26.49
C THR A 641 -25.49 -11.26 27.50
N LYS A 642 -26.46 -11.12 28.40
CA LYS A 642 -26.30 -10.28 29.60
C LYS A 642 -25.13 -10.77 30.47
N ALA A 643 -24.46 -9.83 31.13
CA ALA A 643 -23.39 -10.15 32.08
C ALA A 643 -23.95 -10.92 33.28
N ILE A 644 -23.28 -12.01 33.66
CA ILE A 644 -23.69 -12.87 34.78
C ILE A 644 -23.22 -12.24 36.10
N LYS A 645 -24.04 -12.41 37.15
CA LYS A 645 -23.79 -11.95 38.51
C LYS A 645 -23.57 -13.11 39.48
N THR A 646 -24.40 -14.15 39.37
CA THR A 646 -24.23 -15.42 40.08
C THR A 646 -24.72 -16.59 39.22
N VAL A 647 -24.20 -17.77 39.53
CA VAL A 647 -24.72 -19.05 39.05
C VAL A 647 -24.98 -19.96 40.24
N LYS A 648 -26.17 -20.54 40.30
CA LYS A 648 -26.56 -21.60 41.23
C LYS A 648 -26.81 -22.89 40.45
N VAL A 649 -26.50 -24.04 41.05
CA VAL A 649 -26.76 -25.35 40.46
C VAL A 649 -27.41 -26.25 41.51
N ALA A 650 -28.62 -26.70 41.22
CA ALA A 650 -29.30 -27.76 41.95
C ALA A 650 -28.93 -29.11 41.34
N VAL A 651 -28.43 -30.03 42.18
CA VAL A 651 -28.09 -31.39 41.74
C VAL A 651 -28.67 -32.43 42.71
N TRP A 652 -29.31 -33.47 42.18
CA TRP A 652 -29.90 -34.58 42.96
C TRP A 652 -29.98 -35.87 42.13
N SER A 653 -30.02 -37.04 42.78
CA SER A 653 -30.32 -38.34 42.12
C SER A 653 -31.65 -38.94 42.56
N GLU A 654 -32.07 -38.69 43.80
CA GLU A 654 -33.26 -39.33 44.36
C GLU A 654 -34.54 -38.70 43.82
N SER A 655 -35.54 -39.52 43.49
CA SER A 655 -36.82 -39.05 42.94
C SER A 655 -37.60 -38.11 43.88
N ASN A 656 -37.36 -38.21 45.19
CA ASN A 656 -37.89 -37.32 46.22
C ASN A 656 -36.95 -36.14 46.56
N GLN A 657 -35.89 -35.91 45.79
CA GLN A 657 -34.85 -34.88 46.00
C GLN A 657 -34.15 -34.95 47.37
N SER A 658 -34.22 -36.07 48.09
CA SER A 658 -33.64 -36.18 49.46
C SER A 658 -32.11 -36.17 49.54
N ASN A 659 -31.41 -36.11 48.40
CA ASN A 659 -29.97 -35.81 48.30
C ASN A 659 -29.66 -34.57 47.45
N LEU A 660 -30.62 -33.66 47.30
CA LEU A 660 -30.43 -32.36 46.68
C LEU A 660 -29.34 -31.57 47.42
N TYR A 661 -28.35 -31.10 46.67
CA TYR A 661 -27.37 -30.12 47.13
C TYR A 661 -27.37 -28.94 46.16
N TRP A 662 -27.20 -27.74 46.71
CA TRP A 662 -27.07 -26.50 45.95
C TRP A 662 -25.63 -26.04 45.95
N TYR A 663 -25.06 -25.90 44.76
CA TYR A 663 -23.79 -25.24 44.53
C TYR A 663 -24.06 -23.79 44.11
N GLU A 664 -23.21 -22.85 44.50
CA GLU A 664 -23.32 -21.44 44.09
C GLU A 664 -21.94 -20.84 43.82
N THR A 665 -21.86 -19.93 42.84
CA THR A 665 -20.71 -19.06 42.66
C THR A 665 -21.13 -17.66 42.20
N SER A 666 -20.51 -16.64 42.77
CA SER A 666 -20.47 -15.27 42.25
C SER A 666 -19.22 -15.00 41.40
N THR A 667 -18.31 -15.97 41.29
CA THR A 667 -17.03 -15.85 40.60
C THR A 667 -17.21 -16.16 39.11
N VAL A 668 -17.58 -15.13 38.34
CA VAL A 668 -17.61 -15.16 36.87
C VAL A 668 -16.29 -14.60 36.34
N VAL A 669 -15.58 -15.38 35.53
CA VAL A 669 -14.19 -15.11 35.11
C VAL A 669 -14.12 -15.11 33.59
N ASN A 670 -13.76 -13.97 32.98
CA ASN A 670 -13.78 -13.78 31.52
C ASN A 670 -15.12 -14.18 30.88
N GLY A 671 -16.23 -13.87 31.56
CA GLY A 671 -17.60 -14.26 31.14
C GLY A 671 -17.96 -15.73 31.39
N LYS A 672 -17.10 -16.50 32.06
CA LYS A 672 -17.32 -17.93 32.33
C LYS A 672 -17.39 -18.22 33.83
N ALA A 673 -18.46 -18.89 34.25
CA ALA A 673 -18.55 -19.55 35.55
C ALA A 673 -18.28 -21.06 35.40
N THR A 674 -17.73 -21.70 36.42
CA THR A 674 -17.55 -23.16 36.45
C THR A 674 -17.72 -23.68 37.88
N ILE A 675 -18.62 -24.64 38.05
CA ILE A 675 -19.01 -25.23 39.32
C ILE A 675 -18.66 -26.72 39.29
N ALA A 676 -17.85 -27.15 40.25
CA ALA A 676 -17.49 -28.55 40.41
C ALA A 676 -18.54 -29.28 41.26
N VAL A 677 -19.13 -30.33 40.69
CA VAL A 677 -20.13 -31.20 41.33
C VAL A 677 -19.45 -32.49 41.74
N ASN A 678 -19.73 -32.96 42.96
CA ASN A 678 -19.14 -34.19 43.50
C ASN A 678 -20.19 -35.03 44.26
N GLN A 679 -20.29 -36.31 43.90
CA GLN A 679 -21.14 -37.35 44.49
C GLN A 679 -21.08 -37.38 46.03
N ILE A 680 -19.95 -37.02 46.65
CA ILE A 680 -19.79 -36.98 48.12
C ILE A 680 -20.77 -36.01 48.80
N ASN A 681 -21.04 -34.85 48.18
CA ASN A 681 -22.00 -33.85 48.69
C ASN A 681 -23.45 -34.37 48.67
N HIS A 682 -23.70 -35.40 47.85
CA HIS A 682 -24.99 -36.05 47.67
C HIS A 682 -25.09 -37.39 48.42
N LYS A 683 -24.43 -37.46 49.59
CA LYS A 683 -24.35 -38.64 50.48
C LYS A 683 -23.60 -39.84 49.85
N GLY A 684 -22.81 -39.61 48.80
CA GLY A 684 -22.05 -40.66 48.12
C GLY A 684 -22.88 -41.62 47.26
N ILE A 685 -24.16 -41.30 47.01
CA ILE A 685 -25.11 -42.21 46.33
C ILE A 685 -24.64 -42.50 44.88
N VAL A 686 -24.68 -43.78 44.49
CA VAL A 686 -24.42 -44.20 43.11
C VAL A 686 -25.71 -44.11 42.31
N GLY A 687 -25.75 -43.26 41.27
CA GLY A 687 -27.01 -42.97 40.59
C GLY A 687 -26.90 -42.04 39.39
N ASN A 688 -28.06 -41.72 38.83
CA ASN A 688 -28.21 -40.76 37.73
C ASN A 688 -28.60 -39.41 38.32
N TYR A 689 -27.72 -38.41 38.21
CA TYR A 689 -27.85 -37.09 38.80
C TYR A 689 -28.42 -36.08 37.82
N THR A 690 -29.59 -35.54 38.11
CA THR A 690 -30.21 -34.44 37.35
C THR A 690 -29.61 -33.11 37.80
N ILE A 691 -29.35 -32.22 36.84
CA ILE A 691 -28.66 -30.94 37.04
C ILE A 691 -29.53 -29.80 36.50
N HIS A 692 -30.00 -28.92 37.37
CA HIS A 692 -30.64 -27.67 37.01
C HIS A 692 -29.74 -26.49 37.36
N VAL A 693 -29.57 -25.56 36.41
CA VAL A 693 -28.68 -24.39 36.51
C VAL A 693 -29.53 -23.13 36.50
N TYR A 694 -29.24 -22.21 37.41
CA TYR A 694 -29.94 -20.94 37.55
C TYR A 694 -28.91 -19.82 37.48
N THR A 695 -29.11 -18.85 36.59
CA THR A 695 -28.21 -17.70 36.44
C THR A 695 -28.94 -16.43 36.83
N THR A 696 -28.35 -15.63 37.71
CA THR A 696 -28.79 -14.25 37.95
C THR A 696 -27.86 -13.31 37.18
N THR A 697 -28.42 -12.36 36.43
CA THR A 697 -27.66 -11.35 35.67
C THR A 697 -27.38 -10.10 36.51
N GLN A 698 -26.54 -9.18 36.02
CA GLN A 698 -26.20 -7.95 36.73
C GLN A 698 -27.41 -7.02 36.98
N ASP A 699 -28.40 -7.01 36.09
CA ASP A 699 -29.70 -6.35 36.25
C ASP A 699 -30.71 -7.16 37.11
N ASN A 700 -30.25 -8.21 37.78
CA ASN A 700 -30.99 -9.08 38.71
C ASN A 700 -32.13 -9.90 38.07
N GLN A 701 -32.11 -10.11 36.76
CA GLN A 701 -33.00 -11.08 36.11
C GLN A 701 -32.47 -12.49 36.39
N GLU A 702 -33.37 -13.42 36.73
CA GLU A 702 -33.03 -14.83 36.93
C GLU A 702 -33.54 -15.68 35.76
N SER A 703 -32.81 -16.74 35.41
CA SER A 703 -33.22 -17.69 34.37
C SER A 703 -32.70 -19.09 34.69
N GLY A 704 -33.54 -20.09 34.44
CA GLY A 704 -33.29 -21.50 34.78
C GLY A 704 -33.16 -22.39 33.54
N TYR A 705 -32.23 -23.34 33.60
CA TYR A 705 -31.85 -24.24 32.51
C TYR A 705 -31.73 -25.67 33.03
N ASN A 706 -32.39 -26.63 32.37
CA ASN A 706 -32.12 -28.05 32.62
C ASN A 706 -30.86 -28.44 31.84
N ALA A 707 -29.78 -28.78 32.55
CA ALA A 707 -28.51 -29.18 31.95
C ALA A 707 -28.42 -30.68 31.65
N GLY A 708 -29.44 -31.47 32.03
CA GLY A 708 -29.53 -32.91 31.76
C GLY A 708 -29.29 -33.79 32.99
N THR A 709 -29.03 -35.08 32.74
CA THR A 709 -28.88 -36.12 33.77
C THR A 709 -27.63 -36.95 33.52
N TYR A 710 -26.76 -37.08 34.52
CA TYR A 710 -25.40 -37.63 34.40
C TYR A 710 -25.13 -38.70 35.46
N ARG A 711 -24.58 -39.84 35.07
CA ARG A 711 -24.34 -40.97 35.99
C ARG A 711 -23.06 -40.76 36.82
N LEU A 712 -23.15 -40.83 38.15
CA LEU A 712 -22.01 -40.84 39.06
C LEU A 712 -21.99 -42.16 39.83
N GLU A 713 -20.83 -42.82 39.91
CA GLU A 713 -20.70 -44.18 40.42
C GLU A 713 -19.35 -44.47 41.11
N SER A 714 -18.75 -43.48 41.77
CA SER A 714 -17.56 -43.69 42.60
C SER A 714 -17.83 -44.74 43.67
N LYS A 715 -16.97 -45.76 43.68
CA LYS A 715 -16.95 -46.85 44.68
C LYS A 715 -15.98 -46.55 45.82
N THR A 716 -15.15 -45.52 45.67
CA THR A 716 -14.11 -45.12 46.63
C THR A 716 -14.39 -43.69 47.06
N LEU A 717 -15.24 -43.53 48.08
CA LEU A 717 -15.63 -42.23 48.63
C LEU A 717 -14.50 -41.60 49.46
N GLN A 718 -13.43 -41.14 48.80
CA GLN A 718 -12.41 -40.31 49.45
C GLN A 718 -13.02 -38.97 49.86
N THR A 719 -12.96 -38.68 51.16
CA THR A 719 -13.53 -37.47 51.75
C THR A 719 -12.62 -36.26 51.51
N LEU A 720 -12.78 -35.60 50.36
CA LEU A 720 -12.21 -34.26 50.16
C LEU A 720 -12.88 -33.23 51.10
N PRO A 721 -12.20 -32.14 51.50
CA PRO A 721 -10.76 -31.92 51.34
C PRO A 721 -9.91 -32.95 52.11
N ALA A 722 -8.82 -33.36 51.47
CA ALA A 722 -7.77 -34.22 52.01
C ALA A 722 -6.46 -33.43 52.11
N TYR A 723 -5.49 -33.93 52.89
CA TYR A 723 -4.27 -33.17 53.22
C TYR A 723 -3.01 -33.72 52.54
N PHE A 724 -2.10 -32.80 52.22
CA PHE A 724 -0.75 -33.11 51.77
C PHE A 724 0.28 -32.18 52.43
N ILE A 725 1.55 -32.56 52.36
CA ILE A 725 2.68 -31.70 52.74
C ILE A 725 3.55 -31.39 51.53
N ASP A 726 4.36 -30.36 51.62
CA ASP A 726 5.43 -30.10 50.66
C ASP A 726 6.80 -30.08 51.36
N ILE A 727 7.83 -30.58 50.67
CA ILE A 727 9.14 -30.84 51.25
C ILE A 727 10.28 -30.56 50.27
N SER A 728 11.42 -30.18 50.83
CA SER A 728 12.65 -29.82 50.12
C SER A 728 13.88 -30.44 50.81
N SER A 729 15.07 -30.00 50.45
CA SER A 729 16.31 -30.34 51.16
C SER A 729 16.34 -29.83 52.60
N HIS A 730 15.61 -28.77 52.93
CA HIS A 730 15.55 -28.20 54.28
C HIS A 730 14.92 -29.15 55.31
N ASN A 731 14.02 -30.04 54.88
CA ASN A 731 13.41 -31.04 55.76
C ASN A 731 14.31 -32.28 55.94
N GLY A 732 15.34 -32.44 55.11
CA GLY A 732 16.25 -33.60 55.10
C GLY A 732 15.62 -34.88 54.53
N ASN A 733 16.21 -36.02 54.85
CA ASN A 733 15.64 -37.32 54.49
C ASN A 733 14.50 -37.70 55.44
N ILE A 734 13.28 -37.86 54.91
CA ILE A 734 12.12 -38.36 55.66
C ILE A 734 12.00 -39.87 55.45
N THR A 735 11.89 -40.63 56.53
CA THR A 735 11.81 -42.11 56.52
C THR A 735 10.42 -42.64 56.19
N VAL A 736 10.32 -43.93 55.86
CA VAL A 736 9.04 -44.62 55.60
C VAL A 736 8.16 -44.60 56.85
N GLU A 737 8.73 -44.79 58.04
CA GLU A 737 8.04 -44.69 59.33
C GLU A 737 7.49 -43.28 59.58
N GLU A 738 8.20 -42.22 59.18
CA GLU A 738 7.72 -40.84 59.28
C GLU A 738 6.59 -40.54 58.30
N PHE A 739 6.69 -40.99 57.05
CA PHE A 739 5.55 -40.93 56.12
C PHE A 739 4.34 -41.74 56.60
N ASN A 740 4.55 -42.90 57.24
CA ASN A 740 3.47 -43.67 57.86
C ASN A 740 2.83 -42.95 59.07
N ARG A 741 3.62 -42.25 59.90
CA ARG A 741 3.09 -41.38 60.98
C ARG A 741 2.32 -40.17 60.45
N LEU A 742 2.74 -39.61 59.31
CA LEU A 742 2.02 -38.54 58.61
C LEU A 742 0.70 -39.08 58.03
N LYS A 743 0.71 -40.29 57.46
CA LYS A 743 -0.46 -40.99 56.92
C LYS A 743 -1.52 -41.29 57.97
N GLN A 744 -1.10 -41.72 59.16
CA GLN A 744 -1.98 -41.89 60.33
C GLN A 744 -2.61 -40.57 60.81
N GLN A 745 -2.04 -39.42 60.41
CA GLN A 745 -2.54 -38.08 60.67
C GLN A 745 -3.19 -37.41 59.45
N GLY A 746 -3.71 -38.21 58.50
CA GLY A 746 -4.49 -37.72 57.35
C GLY A 746 -3.69 -37.09 56.20
N ILE A 747 -2.36 -37.03 56.28
CA ILE A 747 -1.50 -36.61 55.17
C ILE A 747 -1.40 -37.77 54.18
N VAL A 748 -1.96 -37.62 52.98
CA VAL A 748 -2.00 -38.69 51.96
C VAL A 748 -1.27 -38.33 50.66
N GLY A 749 -0.83 -37.08 50.51
CA GLY A 749 0.04 -36.61 49.43
C GLY A 749 1.34 -35.96 49.92
N VAL A 750 2.33 -35.85 49.03
CA VAL A 750 3.54 -35.05 49.20
C VAL A 750 3.95 -34.37 47.89
N VAL A 751 4.38 -33.10 47.95
CA VAL A 751 5.06 -32.41 46.84
C VAL A 751 6.54 -32.30 47.16
N VAL A 752 7.42 -32.82 46.29
CA VAL A 752 8.87 -32.85 46.52
C VAL A 752 9.57 -31.81 45.64
N LYS A 753 10.38 -30.91 46.21
CA LYS A 753 11.25 -30.01 45.44
C LYS A 753 12.20 -30.87 44.63
N LEU A 754 12.18 -30.77 43.30
CA LEU A 754 13.19 -31.43 42.48
C LEU A 754 14.34 -30.48 42.15
N THR A 755 14.01 -29.26 41.75
CA THR A 755 14.93 -28.35 41.07
C THR A 755 14.64 -26.89 41.38
N GLU A 756 15.61 -26.03 41.09
CA GLU A 756 15.53 -24.58 41.22
C GLU A 756 16.39 -23.92 40.13
N GLY A 757 15.80 -22.96 39.42
CA GLY A 757 16.41 -22.34 38.24
C GLY A 757 16.89 -23.36 37.20
N THR A 758 18.10 -23.21 36.69
CA THR A 758 18.70 -24.16 35.72
C THR A 758 19.90 -24.95 36.28
N SER A 759 20.15 -24.86 37.59
CA SER A 759 21.41 -25.31 38.22
C SER A 759 21.26 -26.19 39.46
N TYR A 760 20.23 -25.98 40.30
CA TYR A 760 20.07 -26.72 41.55
C TYR A 760 19.17 -27.94 41.39
N ILE A 761 19.58 -29.06 42.00
CA ILE A 761 18.78 -30.28 42.17
C ILE A 761 18.77 -30.70 43.64
N ASN A 762 17.60 -31.07 44.18
CA ASN A 762 17.47 -31.48 45.57
C ASN A 762 18.15 -32.84 45.81
N PRO A 763 19.22 -32.93 46.64
CA PRO A 763 19.96 -34.16 46.87
C PRO A 763 19.14 -35.24 47.59
N PHE A 764 18.09 -34.86 48.32
CA PHE A 764 17.22 -35.79 49.05
C PHE A 764 16.04 -36.31 48.21
N ALA A 765 15.75 -35.70 47.05
CA ALA A 765 14.53 -36.00 46.28
C ALA A 765 14.38 -37.50 45.96
N LYS A 766 15.46 -38.19 45.59
CA LYS A 766 15.43 -39.64 45.29
C LYS A 766 14.93 -40.47 46.48
N ALA A 767 15.37 -40.15 47.70
CA ALA A 767 14.97 -40.88 48.90
C ALA A 767 13.58 -40.44 49.40
N GLN A 768 13.30 -39.14 49.36
CA GLN A 768 11.98 -38.57 49.69
C GLN A 768 10.87 -39.19 48.83
N ILE A 769 11.07 -39.28 47.50
CA ILE A 769 10.13 -39.91 46.55
C ILE A 769 9.94 -41.40 46.87
N ALA A 770 11.05 -42.15 47.00
CA ALA A 770 10.99 -43.60 47.22
C ALA A 770 10.33 -43.96 48.56
N ASN A 771 10.63 -43.21 49.63
CA ASN A 771 10.07 -43.48 50.96
C ASN A 771 8.58 -43.10 51.03
N ALA A 772 8.16 -42.03 50.36
CA ALA A 772 6.75 -41.66 50.23
C ALA A 772 5.97 -42.73 49.44
N GLN A 773 6.51 -43.19 48.31
CA GLN A 773 5.92 -44.29 47.52
C GLN A 773 5.81 -45.59 48.34
N ALA A 774 6.83 -45.94 49.13
CA ALA A 774 6.82 -47.12 49.99
C ALA A 774 5.78 -47.04 51.13
N ALA A 775 5.53 -45.85 51.68
CA ALA A 775 4.43 -45.59 52.62
C ALA A 775 3.04 -45.52 51.92
N GLY A 776 3.00 -45.54 50.59
CA GLY A 776 1.79 -45.33 49.80
C GLY A 776 1.20 -43.92 49.96
N ILE A 777 2.06 -42.90 50.00
CA ILE A 777 1.72 -41.49 49.88
C ILE A 777 1.79 -41.10 48.39
N LYS A 778 0.83 -40.31 47.89
CA LYS A 778 0.88 -39.82 46.50
C LYS A 778 2.01 -38.81 46.33
N VAL A 779 2.88 -39.02 45.34
CA VAL A 779 4.00 -38.12 45.04
C VAL A 779 3.67 -37.17 43.90
N SER A 780 3.88 -35.88 44.17
CA SER A 780 3.92 -34.76 43.23
C SER A 780 5.30 -34.08 43.29
N ALA A 781 5.60 -33.18 42.35
CA ALA A 781 6.90 -32.53 42.25
C ALA A 781 6.77 -31.00 42.09
N TYR A 782 7.74 -30.24 42.60
CA TYR A 782 7.82 -28.79 42.37
C TYR A 782 9.19 -28.28 41.92
N HIS A 783 9.16 -27.11 41.28
CA HIS A 783 10.29 -26.39 40.73
C HIS A 783 10.22 -24.91 41.11
N TYR A 784 11.19 -24.42 41.88
CA TYR A 784 11.28 -23.01 42.27
C TYR A 784 11.88 -22.20 41.12
N SER A 785 11.03 -21.38 40.50
CA SER A 785 11.31 -20.66 39.26
C SER A 785 12.02 -19.33 39.53
N HIS A 786 12.85 -18.91 38.57
CA HIS A 786 13.52 -17.59 38.59
C HIS A 786 13.35 -16.81 37.27
N TYR A 787 12.74 -17.40 36.24
CA TYR A 787 12.66 -16.81 34.90
C TYR A 787 12.09 -15.38 34.86
N THR A 788 12.72 -14.53 34.04
CA THR A 788 12.28 -13.15 33.74
C THR A 788 11.83 -12.98 32.29
N SER A 789 12.07 -14.00 31.46
CA SER A 789 11.74 -14.06 30.04
C SER A 789 11.21 -15.44 29.63
N ALA A 790 10.50 -15.49 28.50
CA ALA A 790 9.95 -16.74 27.95
C ALA A 790 11.04 -17.80 27.61
N GLY A 791 12.25 -17.38 27.24
CA GLY A 791 13.35 -18.30 26.96
C GLY A 791 13.94 -18.94 28.22
N GLU A 792 14.07 -18.18 29.30
CA GLU A 792 14.44 -18.70 30.62
C GLU A 792 13.34 -19.65 31.15
N ALA A 793 12.07 -19.28 30.98
CA ALA A 793 10.93 -20.10 31.38
C ALA A 793 10.91 -21.47 30.69
N GLN A 794 11.25 -21.50 29.39
CA GLN A 794 11.42 -22.74 28.63
C GLN A 794 12.62 -23.57 29.13
N ALA A 795 13.76 -22.93 29.45
CA ALA A 795 14.94 -23.62 29.97
C ALA A 795 14.70 -24.25 31.36
N GLU A 796 13.99 -23.55 32.25
CA GLU A 796 13.61 -24.02 33.59
C GLU A 796 12.63 -25.20 33.50
N ALA A 797 11.59 -25.13 32.65
CA ALA A 797 10.70 -26.25 32.37
C ALA A 797 11.44 -27.50 31.81
N GLN A 798 12.38 -27.31 30.88
CA GLN A 798 13.21 -28.41 30.36
C GLN A 798 14.09 -29.05 31.42
N TYR A 799 14.64 -28.26 32.34
CA TYR A 799 15.47 -28.73 33.44
C TYR A 799 14.64 -29.52 34.47
N PHE A 800 13.46 -29.01 34.82
CA PHE A 800 12.52 -29.69 35.73
C PHE A 800 12.04 -31.05 35.20
N VAL A 801 11.62 -31.12 33.93
CA VAL A 801 11.21 -32.40 33.31
C VAL A 801 12.37 -33.39 33.22
N ARG A 802 13.61 -32.93 33.01
CA ARG A 802 14.80 -33.79 33.02
C ARG A 802 15.01 -34.41 34.40
N ALA A 803 14.88 -33.62 35.47
CA ALA A 803 14.94 -34.14 36.84
C ALA A 803 13.80 -35.12 37.13
N ALA A 804 12.56 -34.80 36.74
CA ALA A 804 11.39 -35.67 36.93
C ALA A 804 11.57 -37.05 36.26
N LYS A 805 12.06 -37.08 35.01
CA LYS A 805 12.40 -38.31 34.29
C LYS A 805 13.52 -39.09 34.97
N ASN A 806 14.57 -38.42 35.45
CA ASN A 806 15.66 -39.06 36.20
C ASN A 806 15.22 -39.65 37.56
N HIS A 807 14.14 -39.13 38.15
CA HIS A 807 13.50 -39.68 39.35
C HIS A 807 12.37 -40.68 39.06
N GLY A 808 12.12 -41.05 37.79
CA GLY A 808 11.11 -42.04 37.41
C GLY A 808 9.66 -41.55 37.51
N LEU A 809 9.42 -40.24 37.60
CA LEU A 809 8.08 -39.66 37.69
C LEU A 809 7.40 -39.64 36.32
N SER A 810 6.17 -40.16 36.27
CA SER A 810 5.40 -40.29 35.03
C SER A 810 4.87 -38.94 34.51
N SER A 811 4.48 -38.89 33.23
CA SER A 811 3.77 -37.75 32.62
C SER A 811 2.45 -37.37 33.30
N ALA A 812 1.88 -38.27 34.12
CA ALA A 812 0.67 -38.02 34.90
C ALA A 812 0.93 -37.43 36.30
N THR A 813 2.19 -37.37 36.76
CA THR A 813 2.56 -36.72 38.03
C THR A 813 2.23 -35.23 37.99
N VAL A 814 1.71 -34.68 39.11
CA VAL A 814 1.47 -33.23 39.21
C VAL A 814 2.80 -32.50 39.27
N MET A 815 2.96 -31.52 38.38
CA MET A 815 4.17 -30.71 38.25
C MET A 815 3.85 -29.27 38.63
N VAL A 816 4.40 -28.80 39.75
CA VAL A 816 4.19 -27.46 40.28
C VAL A 816 5.27 -26.49 39.78
N ASN A 817 4.82 -25.39 39.18
CA ASN A 817 5.60 -24.16 38.96
C ASN A 817 5.50 -23.32 40.23
N ASP A 818 6.59 -23.19 40.97
CA ASP A 818 6.64 -22.43 42.23
C ASP A 818 7.19 -21.03 41.92
N MET A 819 6.34 -20.02 42.09
CA MET A 819 6.48 -18.65 41.57
C MET A 819 6.51 -17.64 42.71
N GLU A 820 7.68 -17.44 43.30
CA GLU A 820 7.88 -16.52 44.43
C GLU A 820 9.08 -15.56 44.28
N GLU A 821 9.98 -15.77 43.31
CA GLU A 821 11.09 -14.83 43.05
C GLU A 821 10.55 -13.51 42.49
N SER A 822 10.60 -12.46 43.32
CA SER A 822 10.22 -11.08 43.02
C SER A 822 10.50 -10.57 41.60
N LYS A 823 11.61 -10.97 40.99
CA LYS A 823 12.01 -10.56 39.63
C LYS A 823 11.07 -11.09 38.54
N MET A 824 10.40 -12.22 38.77
CA MET A 824 9.44 -12.84 37.85
C MET A 824 8.23 -11.96 37.55
N LEU A 825 7.88 -11.03 38.45
CA LEU A 825 6.69 -10.15 38.34
C LEU A 825 6.66 -9.32 37.05
N SER A 826 7.83 -9.01 36.48
CA SER A 826 7.93 -8.37 35.16
C SER A 826 7.51 -9.34 34.06
N ASN A 827 6.44 -9.02 33.34
CA ASN A 827 5.83 -9.86 32.30
C ASN A 827 5.39 -11.26 32.76
N ILE A 828 5.10 -11.44 34.07
CA ILE A 828 4.88 -12.75 34.69
C ILE A 828 3.92 -13.65 33.90
N ASN A 829 2.76 -13.15 33.49
CA ASN A 829 1.75 -13.93 32.77
C ASN A 829 2.24 -14.44 31.39
N SER A 830 3.07 -13.67 30.69
CA SER A 830 3.65 -14.11 29.41
C SER A 830 4.70 -15.20 29.61
N ASN A 831 5.49 -15.09 30.68
CA ASN A 831 6.55 -16.05 30.99
C ASN A 831 5.99 -17.37 31.57
N VAL A 832 4.99 -17.29 32.46
CA VAL A 832 4.26 -18.44 33.02
C VAL A 832 3.55 -19.23 31.91
N GLN A 833 2.97 -18.55 30.91
CA GLN A 833 2.40 -19.20 29.74
C GLN A 833 3.45 -20.00 28.96
N ALA A 834 4.62 -19.39 28.68
CA ALA A 834 5.72 -20.07 27.98
C ALA A 834 6.25 -21.31 28.75
N TRP A 835 6.31 -21.23 30.08
CA TRP A 835 6.64 -22.38 30.94
C TRP A 835 5.61 -23.51 30.82
N GLN A 836 4.31 -23.17 30.92
CA GLN A 836 3.21 -24.13 30.87
C GLN A 836 3.12 -24.85 29.50
N ASP A 837 3.28 -24.09 28.41
CA ASP A 837 3.24 -24.66 27.06
C ASP A 837 4.47 -25.54 26.78
N GLU A 838 5.64 -25.21 27.33
CA GLU A 838 6.84 -26.06 27.26
C GLU A 838 6.67 -27.37 28.06
N MET A 839 6.15 -27.31 29.29
CA MET A 839 5.83 -28.50 30.07
C MET A 839 4.85 -29.43 29.34
N LYS A 840 3.82 -28.86 28.71
CA LYS A 840 2.87 -29.57 27.86
C LYS A 840 3.55 -30.20 26.65
N ARG A 841 4.42 -29.46 25.94
CA ARG A 841 5.22 -29.96 24.80
C ARG A 841 6.17 -31.10 25.19
N LEU A 842 6.72 -31.05 26.41
CA LEU A 842 7.61 -32.08 26.98
C LEU A 842 6.88 -33.32 27.52
N GLY A 843 5.54 -33.31 27.49
CA GLY A 843 4.66 -34.42 27.87
C GLY A 843 4.11 -34.39 29.30
N TYR A 844 4.35 -33.33 30.06
CA TYR A 844 3.93 -33.19 31.47
C TYR A 844 2.84 -32.13 31.61
N GLY A 845 1.65 -32.42 31.06
CA GLY A 845 0.52 -31.49 31.03
C GLY A 845 -0.23 -31.30 32.36
N ASN A 846 0.07 -32.07 33.41
CA ASN A 846 -0.59 -31.99 34.72
C ASN A 846 0.03 -30.87 35.58
N VAL A 847 -0.03 -29.63 35.09
CA VAL A 847 0.60 -28.44 35.70
C VAL A 847 -0.29 -27.85 36.81
N ILE A 848 0.37 -27.38 37.88
CA ILE A 848 -0.16 -26.46 38.89
C ILE A 848 0.78 -25.27 39.02
N HIS A 849 0.24 -24.09 39.36
CA HIS A 849 0.99 -22.90 39.71
C HIS A 849 0.89 -22.64 41.21
N TYR A 850 2.02 -22.60 41.91
CA TYR A 850 2.11 -22.19 43.31
C TYR A 850 2.62 -20.76 43.41
N THR A 851 2.01 -19.96 44.28
CA THR A 851 2.44 -18.59 44.61
C THR A 851 1.68 -18.08 45.85
N MET A 852 2.20 -17.04 46.49
CA MET A 852 1.52 -16.36 47.60
C MET A 852 0.27 -15.61 47.13
N ALA A 853 -0.77 -15.59 47.97
CA ALA A 853 -2.06 -14.99 47.65
C ALA A 853 -1.99 -13.50 47.21
N SER A 854 -0.99 -12.74 47.68
CA SER A 854 -0.79 -11.33 47.31
C SER A 854 -0.35 -11.11 45.86
N TRP A 855 0.13 -12.14 45.17
CA TRP A 855 0.51 -12.05 43.75
C TRP A 855 -0.68 -12.22 42.80
N LEU A 856 -1.83 -12.72 43.27
CA LEU A 856 -2.98 -13.03 42.43
C LEU A 856 -3.84 -11.80 42.13
N ASP A 857 -4.35 -11.70 40.89
CA ASP A 857 -5.28 -10.66 40.44
C ASP A 857 -6.52 -10.49 41.35
N ILE A 858 -7.10 -11.60 41.82
CA ILE A 858 -8.20 -11.65 42.82
C ILE A 858 -7.85 -11.07 44.20
N ARG A 859 -6.59 -10.67 44.43
CA ARG A 859 -6.11 -9.98 45.64
C ARG A 859 -5.39 -8.66 45.32
N GLY A 860 -5.43 -8.21 44.06
CA GLY A 860 -4.77 -6.98 43.58
C GLY A 860 -3.33 -7.16 43.08
N GLY A 861 -2.87 -8.40 42.93
CA GLY A 861 -1.55 -8.73 42.36
C GLY A 861 -1.55 -8.81 40.82
N GLN A 862 -0.42 -9.25 40.26
CA GLN A 862 -0.16 -9.25 38.81
C GLN A 862 -0.42 -10.59 38.11
N VAL A 863 -0.48 -11.71 38.84
CA VAL A 863 -0.67 -13.05 38.30
C VAL A 863 -2.15 -13.29 37.98
N SER A 864 -2.45 -13.59 36.71
CA SER A 864 -3.81 -13.73 36.23
C SER A 864 -4.40 -15.10 36.55
N THR A 865 -5.25 -15.18 37.58
CA THR A 865 -6.04 -16.40 37.85
C THR A 865 -7.09 -16.65 36.77
N SER A 866 -7.44 -15.62 35.99
CA SER A 866 -8.36 -15.73 34.84
C SER A 866 -7.72 -16.33 33.59
N GLN A 867 -6.41 -16.15 33.38
CA GLN A 867 -5.67 -16.76 32.27
C GLN A 867 -5.38 -18.25 32.51
N PHE A 868 -4.79 -18.60 33.65
CA PHE A 868 -4.38 -19.99 33.94
C PHE A 868 -5.50 -20.82 34.59
N GLY A 869 -6.57 -20.17 35.06
CA GLY A 869 -7.71 -20.78 35.74
C GLY A 869 -7.42 -21.07 37.21
N ILE A 870 -8.22 -20.51 38.12
CA ILE A 870 -8.05 -20.64 39.59
C ILE A 870 -7.89 -22.11 40.06
N ARG A 871 -8.55 -23.08 39.43
CA ARG A 871 -8.43 -24.53 39.72
C ARG A 871 -7.07 -25.16 39.34
N ASN A 872 -6.15 -24.38 38.79
CA ASN A 872 -4.75 -24.75 38.59
C ASN A 872 -3.81 -24.08 39.60
N PHE A 873 -4.31 -23.32 40.59
CA PHE A 873 -3.49 -22.67 41.60
C PHE A 873 -3.43 -23.43 42.93
N TRP A 874 -2.23 -23.54 43.48
CA TRP A 874 -1.97 -23.92 44.86
C TRP A 874 -1.50 -22.67 45.60
N ILE A 875 -2.32 -22.15 46.51
CA ILE A 875 -2.18 -20.77 47.01
C ILE A 875 -1.59 -20.79 48.42
N ALA A 876 -0.52 -20.02 48.67
CA ALA A 876 -0.02 -19.80 50.03
C ALA A 876 -0.71 -18.60 50.70
N HIS A 877 -1.32 -18.83 51.87
CA HIS A 877 -1.95 -17.77 52.67
C HIS A 877 -2.11 -18.18 54.14
N TYR A 878 -1.11 -17.87 54.97
CA TYR A 878 -1.14 -18.16 56.40
C TYR A 878 -2.02 -17.15 57.14
N VAL A 879 -3.31 -17.47 57.32
CA VAL A 879 -4.33 -16.54 57.87
C VAL A 879 -4.02 -16.09 59.31
N ASN A 880 -3.28 -16.89 60.08
CA ASN A 880 -2.82 -16.57 61.44
C ASN A 880 -1.33 -16.13 61.47
N GLY A 881 -0.78 -15.71 60.32
CA GLY A 881 0.67 -15.52 60.13
C GLY A 881 1.44 -16.83 60.38
N TYR A 882 2.67 -16.72 60.90
CA TYR A 882 3.50 -17.87 61.28
C TYR A 882 3.07 -18.54 62.61
N THR A 883 1.79 -18.46 62.95
CA THR A 883 1.17 -19.24 64.04
C THR A 883 0.67 -20.55 63.45
N TYR A 884 0.84 -21.67 64.16
CA TYR A 884 0.29 -22.95 63.69
C TYR A 884 -1.25 -22.89 63.62
N LEU A 885 -1.78 -23.36 62.50
CA LEU A 885 -3.19 -23.55 62.24
C LEU A 885 -3.40 -25.04 62.00
N ASP A 886 -4.33 -25.67 62.73
CA ASP A 886 -4.56 -27.10 62.60
C ASP A 886 -5.49 -27.45 61.42
N GLN A 887 -5.45 -28.72 61.02
CA GLN A 887 -6.25 -29.28 59.93
C GLN A 887 -7.77 -29.04 60.06
N ALA A 888 -8.35 -29.16 61.26
CA ALA A 888 -9.79 -28.99 61.45
C ALA A 888 -10.19 -27.50 61.34
N SER A 889 -9.39 -26.61 61.92
CA SER A 889 -9.56 -25.15 61.78
C SER A 889 -9.36 -24.69 60.33
N ALA A 890 -8.34 -25.18 59.62
CA ALA A 890 -8.14 -24.91 58.19
C ALA A 890 -9.32 -25.41 57.35
N LYS A 891 -9.82 -26.62 57.61
CA LYS A 891 -11.01 -27.17 56.94
C LYS A 891 -12.28 -26.35 57.22
N ALA A 892 -12.41 -25.76 58.41
CA ALA A 892 -13.51 -24.87 58.77
C ALA A 892 -13.42 -23.49 58.08
N TYR A 893 -12.21 -22.94 57.87
CA TYR A 893 -12.02 -21.71 57.10
C TYR A 893 -12.35 -21.88 55.61
N ALA A 894 -11.99 -23.01 55.01
CA ALA A 894 -12.26 -23.33 53.60
C ALA A 894 -11.80 -22.25 52.58
N TYR A 895 -10.71 -21.54 52.89
CA TYR A 895 -10.17 -20.50 52.02
C TYR A 895 -9.68 -21.10 50.69
N TYR A 896 -10.01 -20.44 49.58
CA TYR A 896 -9.67 -20.89 48.23
C TYR A 896 -10.20 -22.29 47.87
N ASN A 897 -11.37 -22.67 48.38
CA ASN A 897 -12.05 -23.92 48.02
C ASN A 897 -12.40 -24.06 46.52
N ASN A 898 -12.24 -22.99 45.73
CA ASN A 898 -12.35 -22.96 44.28
C ASN A 898 -11.00 -23.09 43.54
N ALA A 899 -9.87 -23.18 44.25
CA ALA A 899 -8.54 -23.38 43.70
C ALA A 899 -8.17 -24.88 43.61
N ALA A 900 -6.93 -25.21 43.27
CA ALA A 900 -6.44 -26.59 43.36
C ALA A 900 -6.18 -26.99 44.82
N ALA A 901 -5.48 -26.11 45.55
CA ALA A 901 -5.05 -26.34 46.92
C ALA A 901 -4.77 -25.03 47.67
N TRP A 902 -4.71 -25.10 49.01
CA TRP A 902 -4.32 -23.99 49.89
C TRP A 902 -3.25 -24.47 50.90
N GLN A 903 -2.08 -23.83 50.88
CA GLN A 903 -1.06 -23.96 51.93
C GLN A 903 -1.42 -23.00 53.07
N TYR A 904 -1.75 -23.59 54.22
CA TYR A 904 -2.40 -22.87 55.33
C TYR A 904 -1.48 -22.64 56.52
N THR A 905 -0.34 -23.35 56.61
CA THR A 905 0.71 -23.13 57.61
C THR A 905 2.05 -23.70 57.15
N SER A 906 3.16 -23.06 57.55
CA SER A 906 4.57 -23.46 57.34
C SER A 906 5.33 -23.73 58.65
N VAL A 907 4.58 -23.95 59.73
CA VAL A 907 5.11 -24.14 61.09
C VAL A 907 4.59 -25.42 61.76
N SER A 908 4.11 -26.38 60.97
CA SER A 908 3.60 -27.65 61.50
C SER A 908 4.69 -28.45 62.22
N LYS A 909 4.30 -29.06 63.34
CA LYS A 909 5.17 -29.88 64.21
C LYS A 909 4.89 -31.38 64.11
N LYS A 910 4.36 -31.83 62.96
CA LYS A 910 4.12 -33.26 62.69
C LYS A 910 5.40 -34.08 62.50
N LEU A 911 6.53 -33.42 62.23
CA LEU A 911 7.89 -33.96 62.32
C LEU A 911 8.77 -33.02 63.16
N THR A 912 10.03 -33.41 63.39
CA THR A 912 11.02 -32.64 64.16
C THR A 912 11.34 -31.28 63.51
N ASN A 913 11.51 -31.27 62.19
CA ASN A 913 11.60 -30.06 61.39
C ASN A 913 10.20 -29.49 61.14
N ASN A 914 10.10 -28.17 60.94
CA ASN A 914 8.85 -27.59 60.45
C ASN A 914 8.41 -28.28 59.15
N LEU A 915 7.10 -28.44 59.00
CA LEU A 915 6.45 -28.84 57.76
C LEU A 915 5.43 -27.80 57.33
N ASP A 916 5.27 -27.74 56.01
CA ASP A 916 4.25 -26.96 55.34
C ASP A 916 3.07 -27.90 55.07
N GLU A 917 1.87 -27.50 55.50
CA GLU A 917 0.65 -28.30 55.38
C GLU A 917 -0.39 -27.64 54.47
N ASN A 918 -1.06 -28.51 53.72
CA ASN A 918 -1.90 -28.14 52.60
C ASN A 918 -3.24 -28.85 52.61
N ILE A 919 -4.27 -28.16 52.14
CA ILE A 919 -5.55 -28.75 51.74
C ILE A 919 -5.57 -28.93 50.23
N ASP A 920 -5.92 -30.13 49.75
CA ASP A 920 -6.29 -30.42 48.37
C ASP A 920 -7.83 -30.36 48.21
N TYR A 921 -8.29 -29.48 47.31
CA TYR A 921 -9.71 -29.31 46.97
C TYR A 921 -10.12 -30.09 45.70
N THR A 922 -9.16 -30.67 44.98
CA THR A 922 -9.37 -31.29 43.66
C THR A 922 -9.09 -32.79 43.61
N GLY A 923 -8.36 -33.32 44.59
CA GLY A 923 -7.79 -34.66 44.56
C GLY A 923 -6.47 -34.77 43.79
N ARG A 924 -6.02 -33.72 43.09
CA ARG A 924 -4.82 -33.80 42.23
C ARG A 924 -3.56 -34.16 43.02
N PHE A 925 -3.43 -33.72 44.27
CA PHE A 925 -2.30 -34.02 45.15
C PHE A 925 -2.49 -35.28 46.00
N THR A 926 -3.72 -35.80 46.11
CA THR A 926 -4.10 -36.82 47.12
C THR A 926 -4.78 -38.09 46.56
N ILE A 927 -5.17 -38.10 45.28
CA ILE A 927 -5.87 -39.18 44.54
C ILE A 927 -5.16 -39.46 43.22
#